data_AF-A0A2N2KXF6-F1
#
_entry.id   AF-A0A2N2KXF6-F1
#
_cell.length_a   1.000
_cell.length_b   1.000
_cell.length_c   1.000
_cell.angle_alpha   90.00
_cell.angle_beta   90.00
_cell.angle_gamma   90.00
#
_symmetry.space_group_name_H-M   'P 1'
#
loop_
_entity.id
_entity.type
_entity.pdbx_description
1 polymer ?
#
loop_
_entity_poly.entity_id
_entity_poly.type
_entity_poly.pdbx_seq_one_letter_code
_entity_poly.pdbx_strand_id
1 'polypeptide(L)'
;MVNDNRITTHPILSVPEMDEISFYWNGTKLYARRGEMISSALIANGISIFGHHHKDGGAQGIFCANGQCAKCSVIANGVSVKSCMVAVTENMIVHSVEGLATLPADDAPQSFEPIEHLSTEVLIIGGGPAGLSAAIELGKKNIPALLIDDKNALGGKLVLQTHKFFGSEEDSRAGTRGHDIGKLLAEEVSGFSSIEVWLNSTAVFVFSDRKVGILKDGVYKIVSPKRILNAAGAREKFLRFPGNNLARIYGAGAFQTLVNRDLVRPTKRLFIIGGGNVGLIAGYHALQAGIEVVGLVEAMPVCGGYKVHADKLMRLGVPIYTSHSILCANGEEAVESITITAIDDKFKAITGTEKTFTCDTILIAVGLDPLSEFTIEAEAAGIPIDSAGDALEIAEASSAMFNGKIAGLKIASALAGETGNPVPDEWYAKAEALKAHPGIVKGYQNNTAEEGVFPIIHCLQEIPCNPCTTVCPTNSINTEDGSLMAVPVYNGSCIGCGKCLLICPGLAITLVDYRKDSELPTVSLVYEVSNHEIKVGDELPLVDIDAAELGTFAVTAVQNYAKQHSQIVRFAVPKGIAKQVAGFVIQSAEVSASVNNAIIPERLADDAMICLCERVSVGQVRSLIRSGISDLNQIKAITRAGMGPCGAKTCEVMIKGLLREEGIPVTDVVPNTKRPLFIEIPLSKFPDGSVK
;
A
#
# COMPACT_ATOMS: atom_id res chain seq x y z
N MET A 1 -5.74 -22.02 -24.53
CA MET A 1 -6.01 -21.97 -23.08
C MET A 1 -6.08 -20.50 -22.72
N VAL A 2 -7.24 -20.02 -22.25
CA VAL A 2 -7.36 -18.63 -21.77
C VAL A 2 -6.45 -18.54 -20.55
N ASN A 3 -5.41 -17.70 -20.59
CA ASN A 3 -4.60 -17.38 -19.42
C ASN A 3 -5.50 -16.59 -18.47
N ASP A 4 -6.21 -17.29 -17.59
CA ASP A 4 -7.02 -16.66 -16.56
C ASP A 4 -6.11 -16.29 -15.38
N ASN A 5 -5.91 -14.99 -15.19
CA ASN A 5 -5.13 -14.43 -14.09
C ASN A 5 -5.96 -14.32 -12.79
N ARG A 6 -7.21 -14.79 -12.76
CA ARG A 6 -8.06 -14.72 -11.56
C ARG A 6 -7.53 -15.58 -10.42
N ILE A 7 -7.69 -15.04 -9.22
CA ILE A 7 -7.48 -15.75 -7.96
C ILE A 7 -8.78 -16.48 -7.64
N THR A 8 -8.78 -17.80 -7.85
CA THR A 8 -9.92 -18.68 -7.57
C THR A 8 -9.89 -19.26 -6.15
N THR A 9 -8.73 -19.22 -5.51
CA THR A 9 -8.52 -19.60 -4.10
C THR A 9 -7.55 -18.63 -3.44
N HIS A 10 -7.82 -18.25 -2.19
CA HIS A 10 -6.95 -17.36 -1.42
C HIS A 10 -6.92 -17.81 0.06
N PRO A 11 -5.75 -17.81 0.73
CA PRO A 11 -5.62 -18.26 2.13
C PRO A 11 -6.49 -17.49 3.12
N ILE A 12 -6.57 -16.17 2.91
CA ILE A 12 -7.20 -15.22 3.83
C ILE A 12 -8.57 -14.74 3.35
N LEU A 13 -8.63 -14.19 2.13
CA LEU A 13 -9.82 -13.58 1.57
C LEU A 13 -10.83 -14.62 1.07
N SER A 14 -12.11 -14.32 1.24
CA SER A 14 -13.17 -15.03 0.54
C SER A 14 -13.15 -14.67 -0.94
N VAL A 15 -13.33 -15.66 -1.80
CA VAL A 15 -13.50 -15.47 -3.24
C VAL A 15 -14.99 -15.58 -3.54
N PRO A 16 -15.73 -14.46 -3.70
CA PRO A 16 -17.16 -14.52 -3.96
C PRO A 16 -17.44 -15.06 -5.35
N GLU A 17 -18.52 -15.83 -5.48
CA GLU A 17 -19.12 -16.12 -6.78
C GLU A 17 -19.78 -14.83 -7.28
N MET A 18 -19.44 -14.41 -8.49
CA MET A 18 -19.96 -13.18 -9.10
C MET A 18 -20.41 -13.48 -10.52
N ASP A 19 -21.53 -12.87 -10.93
CA ASP A 19 -22.03 -12.96 -12.29
C ASP A 19 -20.94 -12.53 -13.29
N GLU A 20 -20.76 -13.36 -14.32
CA GLU A 20 -19.95 -12.99 -15.47
C GLU A 20 -20.78 -12.19 -16.47
N ILE A 21 -20.19 -11.12 -16.98
CA ILE A 21 -20.71 -10.28 -18.04
C ILE A 21 -19.72 -10.26 -19.19
N SER A 22 -20.21 -10.10 -20.42
CA SER A 22 -19.34 -10.02 -21.58
C SER A 22 -19.03 -8.58 -21.96
N PHE A 23 -17.83 -8.35 -22.51
CA PHE A 23 -17.41 -7.07 -23.08
C PHE A 23 -16.46 -7.31 -24.25
N TYR A 24 -16.10 -6.28 -25.01
CA TYR A 24 -15.23 -6.39 -26.17
C TYR A 24 -13.97 -5.58 -25.95
N TRP A 25 -12.80 -6.18 -26.18
CA TRP A 25 -11.51 -5.50 -26.22
C TRP A 25 -10.95 -5.58 -27.63
N ASN A 26 -10.79 -4.44 -28.31
CA ASN A 26 -10.30 -4.39 -29.69
C ASN A 26 -11.05 -5.37 -30.62
N GLY A 27 -12.38 -5.45 -30.46
CA GLY A 27 -13.26 -6.33 -31.23
C GLY A 27 -13.32 -7.79 -30.76
N THR A 28 -12.46 -8.19 -29.81
CA THR A 28 -12.45 -9.55 -29.24
C THR A 28 -13.36 -9.63 -28.03
N LYS A 29 -14.27 -10.60 -27.99
CA LYS A 29 -15.15 -10.83 -26.84
C LYS A 29 -14.36 -11.41 -25.66
N LEU A 30 -14.48 -10.76 -24.50
CA LEU A 30 -13.88 -11.13 -23.21
C LEU A 30 -14.97 -11.18 -22.12
N TYR A 31 -14.58 -11.66 -20.93
CA TYR A 31 -15.45 -11.78 -19.78
C TYR A 31 -14.91 -11.02 -18.57
N ALA A 32 -15.81 -10.36 -17.86
CA ALA A 32 -15.53 -9.63 -16.61
C ALA A 32 -16.52 -10.08 -15.54
N ARG A 33 -16.16 -9.91 -14.27
CA ARG A 33 -17.14 -10.02 -13.18
C ARG A 33 -17.94 -8.73 -13.10
N ARG A 34 -19.24 -8.82 -12.80
CA ARG A 34 -20.10 -7.64 -12.67
C ARG A 34 -19.52 -6.65 -11.63
N GLY A 35 -19.34 -5.39 -12.02
CA GLY A 35 -18.77 -4.34 -11.16
C GLY A 35 -17.24 -4.28 -11.15
N GLU A 36 -16.55 -5.18 -11.86
CA GLU A 36 -15.09 -5.16 -12.01
C GLU A 36 -14.65 -3.95 -12.85
N MET A 37 -13.54 -3.30 -12.44
CA MET A 37 -12.96 -2.18 -13.21
C MET A 37 -12.37 -2.70 -14.53
N ILE A 38 -12.44 -1.91 -15.61
CA ILE A 38 -11.89 -2.29 -16.93
C ILE A 38 -10.44 -2.76 -16.82
N SER A 39 -9.59 -2.06 -16.05
CA SER A 39 -8.19 -2.47 -15.88
C SER A 39 -8.05 -3.86 -15.28
N SER A 40 -8.88 -4.19 -14.30
CA SER A 40 -8.83 -5.46 -13.59
C SER A 40 -9.35 -6.59 -14.47
N ALA A 41 -10.42 -6.35 -15.23
CA ALA A 41 -10.94 -7.27 -16.24
C ALA A 41 -9.92 -7.54 -17.37
N LEU A 42 -9.23 -6.52 -17.88
CA LEU A 42 -8.18 -6.68 -18.89
C LEU A 42 -7.03 -7.54 -18.35
N ILE A 43 -6.54 -7.24 -17.16
CA ILE A 43 -5.46 -8.01 -16.53
C ILE A 43 -5.90 -9.45 -16.23
N ALA A 44 -7.15 -9.66 -15.78
CA ALA A 44 -7.73 -10.99 -15.58
C ALA A 44 -7.69 -11.84 -16.87
N ASN A 45 -7.88 -11.19 -18.02
CA ASN A 45 -7.80 -11.81 -19.36
C ASN A 45 -6.38 -11.81 -19.97
N GLY A 46 -5.34 -11.54 -19.17
CA GLY A 46 -3.94 -11.58 -19.60
C GLY A 46 -3.44 -10.34 -20.36
N ILE A 47 -4.19 -9.24 -20.36
CA ILE A 47 -3.84 -8.01 -21.07
C ILE A 47 -3.25 -7.01 -20.08
N SER A 48 -1.99 -6.63 -20.29
CA SER A 48 -1.26 -5.66 -19.44
C SER A 48 -0.86 -4.37 -20.16
N ILE A 49 -1.02 -4.34 -21.49
CA ILE A 49 -0.78 -3.18 -22.35
C ILE A 49 -2.15 -2.66 -22.82
N PHE A 50 -2.44 -1.40 -22.48
CA PHE A 50 -3.72 -0.75 -22.77
C PHE A 50 -3.64 0.22 -23.96
N GLY A 51 -2.46 0.36 -24.56
CA GLY A 51 -2.20 1.22 -25.71
C GLY A 51 -0.76 1.74 -25.73
N HIS A 52 -0.49 2.72 -26.60
CA HIS A 52 0.84 3.29 -26.81
C HIS A 52 0.83 4.81 -26.77
N HIS A 53 1.89 5.37 -26.19
CA HIS A 53 1.99 6.81 -25.97
C HIS A 53 2.36 7.55 -27.27
N HIS A 54 1.66 8.64 -27.59
CA HIS A 54 1.82 9.38 -28.86
C HIS A 54 3.22 9.93 -29.17
N LYS A 55 4.02 10.29 -28.16
CA LYS A 55 5.37 10.88 -28.37
C LYS A 55 6.45 9.87 -28.77
N ASP A 56 6.39 8.66 -28.21
CA ASP A 56 7.49 7.69 -28.30
C ASP A 56 7.04 6.29 -28.72
N GLY A 57 5.74 6.06 -28.92
CA GLY A 57 5.18 4.74 -29.20
C GLY A 57 5.30 3.75 -28.04
N GLY A 58 5.78 4.17 -26.87
CA GLY A 58 6.03 3.24 -25.76
C GLY A 58 4.72 2.76 -25.13
N ALA A 59 4.66 1.48 -24.79
CA ALA A 59 3.50 0.84 -24.19
C ALA A 59 3.03 1.53 -22.90
N GLN A 60 1.72 1.48 -22.67
CA GLN A 60 1.00 2.06 -21.54
C GLN A 60 0.16 0.96 -20.87
N GLY A 61 -0.10 1.12 -19.57
CA GLY A 61 -0.79 0.11 -18.76
C GLY A 61 -1.07 0.62 -17.36
N ILE A 62 -1.46 -0.27 -16.45
CA ILE A 62 -1.75 0.13 -15.07
C ILE A 62 -0.52 0.69 -14.35
N PHE A 63 -0.74 1.64 -13.42
CA PHE A 63 0.31 2.31 -12.65
C PHE A 63 -0.06 2.57 -11.18
N CYS A 64 -1.24 3.17 -10.92
CA CYS A 64 -1.67 3.55 -9.55
C CYS A 64 -2.97 2.88 -9.07
N ALA A 65 -3.83 2.42 -9.99
CA ALA A 65 -5.17 1.88 -9.74
C ALA A 65 -6.08 2.76 -8.86
N ASN A 66 -5.91 4.08 -8.89
CA ASN A 66 -6.70 5.02 -8.07
C ASN A 66 -7.15 6.29 -8.85
N GLY A 67 -7.05 6.27 -10.18
CA GLY A 67 -7.46 7.40 -11.02
C GLY A 67 -6.52 8.61 -11.04
N GLN A 68 -5.39 8.58 -10.31
CA GLN A 68 -4.51 9.75 -10.19
C GLN A 68 -3.35 9.80 -11.21
N CYS A 69 -3.18 8.76 -12.04
CA CYS A 69 -2.14 8.69 -13.08
C CYS A 69 -2.72 8.79 -14.51
N ALA A 70 -1.84 8.80 -15.52
CA ALA A 70 -2.25 8.83 -16.93
C ALA A 70 -1.99 7.54 -17.74
N LYS A 71 -1.31 6.53 -17.20
CA LYS A 71 -0.85 5.38 -18.00
C LYS A 71 -1.96 4.37 -18.39
N CYS A 72 -3.11 4.41 -17.73
CA CYS A 72 -4.13 3.36 -17.87
C CYS A 72 -5.35 3.78 -18.70
N SER A 73 -5.22 4.80 -19.56
CA SER A 73 -6.34 5.25 -20.38
C SER A 73 -6.73 4.22 -21.44
N VAL A 74 -8.03 4.07 -21.66
CA VAL A 74 -8.66 3.24 -22.71
C VAL A 74 -9.81 4.02 -23.33
N ILE A 75 -10.27 3.62 -24.52
CA ILE A 75 -11.49 4.18 -25.14
C ILE A 75 -12.65 3.22 -24.82
N ALA A 76 -13.55 3.62 -23.92
CA ALA A 76 -14.75 2.85 -23.59
C ALA A 76 -15.97 3.51 -24.24
N ASN A 77 -16.69 2.76 -25.08
CA ASN A 77 -17.86 3.21 -25.84
C ASN A 77 -17.62 4.55 -26.57
N GLY A 78 -16.44 4.70 -27.18
CA GLY A 78 -16.04 5.91 -27.91
C GLY A 78 -15.47 7.05 -27.06
N VAL A 79 -15.41 6.90 -25.72
CA VAL A 79 -14.92 7.94 -24.81
C VAL A 79 -13.64 7.49 -24.11
N SER A 80 -12.63 8.38 -24.07
CA SER A 80 -11.41 8.13 -23.29
C SER A 80 -11.68 8.16 -21.79
N VAL A 81 -11.36 7.08 -21.09
CA VAL A 81 -11.57 6.94 -19.65
C VAL A 81 -10.36 6.31 -18.95
N LYS A 82 -10.27 6.50 -17.62
CA LYS A 82 -9.31 5.74 -16.80
C LYS A 82 -9.85 4.33 -16.58
N SER A 83 -9.19 3.33 -17.15
CA SER A 83 -9.64 1.93 -17.02
C SER A 83 -9.75 1.45 -15.56
N CYS A 84 -8.96 2.02 -14.64
CA CYS A 84 -9.00 1.67 -13.22
C CYS A 84 -10.14 2.29 -12.40
N MET A 85 -10.91 3.21 -13.00
CA MET A 85 -12.01 3.92 -12.32
C MET A 85 -13.38 3.68 -12.98
N VAL A 86 -13.43 2.93 -14.07
CA VAL A 86 -14.68 2.64 -14.80
C VAL A 86 -14.95 1.15 -14.73
N ALA A 87 -16.13 0.79 -14.22
CA ALA A 87 -16.59 -0.59 -14.16
C ALA A 87 -17.03 -1.10 -15.55
N VAL A 88 -16.78 -2.37 -15.84
CA VAL A 88 -17.28 -3.04 -17.05
C VAL A 88 -18.80 -3.18 -16.98
N THR A 89 -19.46 -2.96 -18.12
CA THR A 89 -20.89 -3.23 -18.32
C THR A 89 -21.09 -4.26 -19.42
N GLU A 90 -22.25 -4.91 -19.43
CA GLU A 90 -22.58 -5.93 -20.43
C GLU A 90 -22.50 -5.35 -21.85
N ASN A 91 -21.82 -6.07 -22.74
CA ASN A 91 -21.50 -5.68 -24.12
C ASN A 91 -20.74 -4.35 -24.26
N MET A 92 -20.07 -3.86 -23.21
CA MET A 92 -19.21 -2.67 -23.32
C MET A 92 -18.15 -2.86 -24.40
N ILE A 93 -17.93 -1.85 -25.23
CA ILE A 93 -16.90 -1.86 -26.27
C ILE A 93 -15.70 -1.05 -25.75
N VAL A 94 -14.55 -1.68 -25.65
CA VAL A 94 -13.32 -1.08 -25.16
C VAL A 94 -12.23 -1.23 -26.22
N HIS A 95 -11.50 -0.14 -26.48
CA HIS A 95 -10.35 -0.12 -27.37
C HIS A 95 -9.10 0.39 -26.67
N SER A 96 -7.94 -0.05 -27.15
CA SER A 96 -6.67 0.54 -26.75
C SER A 96 -6.57 2.00 -27.21
N VAL A 97 -5.82 2.81 -26.45
CA VAL A 97 -5.49 4.19 -26.87
C VAL A 97 -4.18 4.15 -27.63
N GLU A 98 -4.25 4.26 -28.95
CA GLU A 98 -3.08 4.38 -29.80
C GLU A 98 -2.81 5.85 -30.12
N GLY A 99 -1.87 6.46 -29.39
CA GLY A 99 -1.55 7.87 -29.52
C GLY A 99 -2.44 8.77 -28.67
N LEU A 100 -3.14 9.72 -29.30
CA LEU A 100 -4.07 10.63 -28.63
C LEU A 100 -5.50 10.21 -28.94
N ALA A 101 -6.34 10.11 -27.91
CA ALA A 101 -7.77 9.88 -28.11
C ALA A 101 -8.41 11.10 -28.80
N THR A 102 -9.36 10.83 -29.68
CA THR A 102 -10.21 11.83 -30.31
C THR A 102 -11.48 12.00 -29.50
N LEU A 103 -11.99 13.23 -29.42
CA LEU A 103 -13.32 13.45 -28.86
C LEU A 103 -14.36 12.97 -29.89
N PRO A 104 -15.31 12.13 -29.49
CA PRO A 104 -16.40 11.75 -30.38
C PRO A 104 -17.22 12.99 -30.74
N ALA A 105 -17.75 13.03 -31.97
CA ALA A 105 -18.73 14.04 -32.33
C ALA A 105 -19.99 13.82 -31.49
N ASP A 106 -20.45 14.87 -30.82
CA ASP A 106 -21.65 14.84 -29.99
C ASP A 106 -22.43 16.15 -30.22
N ASP A 107 -23.52 16.04 -30.97
CA ASP A 107 -24.43 17.14 -31.28
C ASP A 107 -25.69 17.09 -30.38
N ALA A 108 -25.72 16.19 -29.39
CA ALA A 108 -26.88 16.06 -28.51
C ALA A 108 -26.94 17.28 -27.56
N PRO A 109 -28.10 17.96 -27.47
CA PRO A 109 -28.26 19.05 -26.51
C PRO A 109 -28.16 18.48 -25.10
N GLN A 110 -27.26 19.05 -24.30
CA GLN A 110 -27.09 18.64 -22.92
C GLN A 110 -28.05 19.41 -22.00
N SER A 111 -28.82 18.71 -21.19
CA SER A 111 -29.63 19.32 -20.13
C SER A 111 -28.81 19.45 -18.86
N PHE A 112 -28.77 20.64 -18.28
CA PHE A 112 -28.10 20.89 -17.02
C PHE A 112 -29.13 21.11 -15.92
N GLU A 113 -28.94 20.38 -14.82
CA GLU A 113 -29.73 20.55 -13.62
C GLU A 113 -29.07 21.59 -12.70
N PRO A 114 -29.84 22.31 -11.87
CA PRO A 114 -29.29 23.17 -10.83
C PRO A 114 -28.32 22.40 -9.93
N ILE A 115 -27.19 23.02 -9.56
CA ILE A 115 -26.27 22.42 -8.60
C ILE A 115 -26.93 22.39 -7.23
N GLU A 116 -26.93 21.22 -6.60
CA GLU A 116 -27.35 21.09 -5.21
C GLU A 116 -26.28 21.69 -4.28
N HIS A 117 -26.72 22.64 -3.45
CA HIS A 117 -25.91 23.26 -2.41
C HIS A 117 -26.31 22.71 -1.05
N LEU A 118 -25.33 22.21 -0.30
CA LEU A 118 -25.52 21.69 1.05
C LEU A 118 -24.64 22.42 2.05
N SER A 119 -24.99 22.33 3.33
CA SER A 119 -24.18 22.81 4.45
C SER A 119 -23.95 21.68 5.45
N THR A 120 -22.78 21.64 6.08
CA THR A 120 -22.47 20.68 7.14
C THR A 120 -21.64 21.34 8.25
N GLU A 121 -21.75 20.85 9.48
CA GLU A 121 -20.91 21.32 10.58
C GLU A 121 -19.46 20.87 10.35
N VAL A 122 -19.27 19.59 10.00
CA VAL A 122 -17.96 18.99 9.72
C VAL A 122 -18.01 18.21 8.42
N LEU A 123 -17.09 18.53 7.50
CA LEU A 123 -16.82 17.70 6.33
C LEU A 123 -15.55 16.88 6.56
N ILE A 124 -15.68 15.55 6.60
CA ILE A 124 -14.55 14.62 6.68
C ILE A 124 -14.24 14.12 5.26
N ILE A 125 -13.05 14.45 4.76
CA ILE A 125 -12.57 14.01 3.45
C ILE A 125 -11.73 12.75 3.64
N GLY A 126 -12.28 11.58 3.32
CA GLY A 126 -11.62 10.28 3.39
C GLY A 126 -12.21 9.34 4.45
N GLY A 127 -12.72 8.20 4.01
CA GLY A 127 -13.29 7.11 4.83
C GLY A 127 -12.29 6.01 5.19
N GLY A 128 -11.00 6.37 5.31
CA GLY A 128 -9.94 5.50 5.82
C GLY A 128 -9.90 5.42 7.35
N PRO A 129 -8.92 4.70 7.94
CA PRO A 129 -8.82 4.52 9.38
C PRO A 129 -8.94 5.81 10.18
N ALA A 130 -8.20 6.86 9.78
CA ALA A 130 -8.23 8.15 10.48
C ALA A 130 -9.61 8.84 10.42
N GLY A 131 -10.22 8.89 9.23
CA GLY A 131 -11.54 9.51 9.05
C GLY A 131 -12.65 8.76 9.77
N LEU A 132 -12.61 7.42 9.76
CA LEU A 132 -13.55 6.58 10.51
C LEU A 132 -13.39 6.76 12.02
N SER A 133 -12.15 6.73 12.54
CA SER A 133 -11.90 6.95 13.97
C SER A 133 -12.33 8.35 14.43
N ALA A 134 -12.13 9.38 13.60
CA ALA A 134 -12.63 10.72 13.89
C ALA A 134 -14.17 10.78 13.86
N ALA A 135 -14.81 10.18 12.86
CA ALA A 135 -16.26 10.13 12.73
C ALA A 135 -16.93 9.43 13.93
N ILE A 136 -16.31 8.36 14.44
CA ILE A 136 -16.77 7.67 15.66
C ILE A 136 -16.77 8.62 16.87
N GLU A 137 -15.70 9.39 17.08
CA GLU A 137 -15.63 10.34 18.21
C GLU A 137 -16.63 11.49 18.08
N LEU A 138 -16.86 12.00 16.87
CA LEU A 138 -17.92 12.98 16.59
C LEU A 138 -19.32 12.37 16.83
N GLY A 139 -19.54 11.14 16.38
CA GLY A 139 -20.80 10.40 16.55
C GLY A 139 -21.13 10.16 18.01
N LYS A 140 -20.14 9.79 18.85
CA LYS A 140 -20.29 9.66 20.31
C LYS A 140 -20.74 10.96 20.99
N LYS A 141 -20.41 12.11 20.41
CA LYS A 141 -20.83 13.44 20.88
C LYS A 141 -22.08 13.97 20.15
N ASN A 142 -22.66 13.17 19.26
CA ASN A 142 -23.80 13.51 18.43
C ASN A 142 -23.60 14.80 17.59
N ILE A 143 -22.37 15.03 17.13
CA ILE A 143 -22.02 16.17 16.28
C ILE A 143 -22.29 15.80 14.81
N PRO A 144 -23.15 16.54 14.10
CA PRO A 144 -23.42 16.27 12.69
C PRO A 144 -22.15 16.34 11.85
N ALA A 145 -21.88 15.32 11.05
CA ALA A 145 -20.76 15.33 10.12
C ALA A 145 -21.15 14.64 8.81
N LEU A 146 -20.59 15.14 7.70
CA LEU A 146 -20.63 14.50 6.41
C LEU A 146 -19.26 13.87 6.14
N LEU A 147 -19.21 12.55 6.07
CA LEU A 147 -18.03 11.79 5.69
C LEU A 147 -18.14 11.38 4.22
N ILE A 148 -17.14 11.73 3.42
CA ILE A 148 -17.07 11.36 2.01
C ILE A 148 -15.90 10.43 1.74
N ASP A 149 -16.09 9.48 0.83
CA ASP A 149 -15.02 8.62 0.30
C ASP A 149 -15.23 8.39 -1.20
N ASP A 150 -14.13 8.37 -1.96
CA ASP A 150 -14.16 8.20 -3.42
C ASP A 150 -14.30 6.72 -3.84
N LYS A 151 -14.41 5.79 -2.89
CA LYS A 151 -14.64 4.36 -3.09
C LYS A 151 -16.08 3.96 -2.80
N ASN A 152 -16.43 2.75 -3.21
CA ASN A 152 -17.74 2.13 -3.02
C ASN A 152 -17.92 1.48 -1.64
N ALA A 153 -16.90 1.53 -0.78
CA ALA A 153 -16.92 1.00 0.58
C ALA A 153 -15.92 1.76 1.45
N LEU A 154 -16.23 1.87 2.75
CA LEU A 154 -15.36 2.46 3.76
C LEU A 154 -14.19 1.54 4.13
N GLY A 155 -13.21 2.09 4.85
CA GLY A 155 -12.03 1.39 5.37
C GLY A 155 -10.73 1.82 4.70
N GLY A 156 -10.80 2.59 3.61
CA GLY A 156 -9.63 3.13 2.91
C GLY A 156 -8.63 2.05 2.52
N LYS A 157 -7.36 2.20 2.90
CA LYS A 157 -6.32 1.21 2.56
C LYS A 157 -6.32 -0.05 3.42
N LEU A 158 -7.04 -0.05 4.55
CA LEU A 158 -7.14 -1.24 5.42
C LEU A 158 -7.80 -2.42 4.70
N VAL A 159 -8.78 -2.16 3.83
CA VAL A 159 -9.47 -3.22 3.08
C VAL A 159 -8.56 -4.00 2.13
N LEU A 160 -7.37 -3.46 1.83
CA LEU A 160 -6.36 -4.09 0.98
C LEU A 160 -5.34 -4.91 1.77
N GLN A 161 -5.44 -4.98 3.10
CA GLN A 161 -4.42 -5.59 3.95
C GLN A 161 -4.90 -6.95 4.49
N THR A 162 -4.23 -8.03 4.07
CA THR A 162 -4.51 -9.39 4.54
C THR A 162 -3.65 -9.79 5.73
N HIS A 163 -2.58 -9.05 6.04
CA HIS A 163 -1.75 -9.27 7.22
C HIS A 163 -2.43 -8.76 8.50
N LYS A 164 -2.01 -9.31 9.66
CA LYS A 164 -2.42 -8.85 10.99
C LYS A 164 -1.66 -7.57 11.36
N PHE A 165 -2.33 -6.62 11.99
CA PHE A 165 -1.75 -5.31 12.33
C PHE A 165 -0.96 -5.31 13.64
N PHE A 166 0.04 -4.44 13.68
CA PHE A 166 0.81 -4.07 14.88
C PHE A 166 0.10 -2.95 15.64
N GLY A 167 0.49 -2.73 16.89
CA GLY A 167 -0.07 -1.69 17.74
C GLY A 167 -0.59 -2.22 19.08
N SER A 168 -1.43 -1.42 19.70
CA SER A 168 -2.20 -1.78 20.89
C SER A 168 -3.42 -2.63 20.49
N GLU A 169 -3.65 -3.74 21.18
CA GLU A 169 -4.88 -4.52 21.02
C GLU A 169 -6.11 -3.69 21.42
N GLU A 170 -6.04 -2.98 22.56
CA GLU A 170 -7.13 -2.17 23.09
C GLU A 170 -7.50 -0.98 22.17
N ASP A 171 -6.50 -0.26 21.64
CA ASP A 171 -6.74 1.00 20.93
C ASP A 171 -6.75 0.86 19.41
N SER A 172 -6.07 -0.17 18.89
CA SER A 172 -5.82 -0.35 17.45
C SER A 172 -6.21 -1.74 16.95
N ARG A 173 -6.82 -2.58 17.79
CA ARG A 173 -7.25 -3.95 17.45
C ARG A 173 -6.10 -4.80 16.91
N ALA A 174 -4.87 -4.54 17.38
CA ALA A 174 -3.67 -5.23 16.92
C ALA A 174 -3.79 -6.76 17.08
N GLY A 175 -3.21 -7.50 16.13
CA GLY A 175 -3.44 -8.95 15.98
C GLY A 175 -4.65 -9.30 15.11
N THR A 176 -5.50 -8.33 14.75
CA THR A 176 -6.58 -8.46 13.75
C THR A 176 -6.06 -8.08 12.37
N ARG A 177 -6.64 -8.66 11.31
CA ARG A 177 -6.28 -8.34 9.92
C ARG A 177 -6.86 -6.99 9.51
N GLY A 178 -6.13 -6.25 8.68
CA GLY A 178 -6.53 -4.88 8.32
C GLY A 178 -7.92 -4.79 7.70
N HIS A 179 -8.26 -5.69 6.78
CA HIS A 179 -9.56 -5.66 6.14
C HIS A 179 -10.72 -5.88 7.12
N ASP A 180 -10.50 -6.65 8.19
CA ASP A 180 -11.50 -6.82 9.25
C ASP A 180 -11.60 -5.57 10.12
N ILE A 181 -10.47 -4.93 10.46
CA ILE A 181 -10.46 -3.65 11.19
C ILE A 181 -11.27 -2.59 10.42
N GLY A 182 -11.05 -2.47 9.11
CA GLY A 182 -11.77 -1.53 8.26
C GLY A 182 -13.29 -1.74 8.27
N LYS A 183 -13.74 -3.01 8.18
CA LYS A 183 -15.17 -3.36 8.27
C LYS A 183 -15.75 -3.00 9.63
N LEU A 184 -15.06 -3.36 10.72
CA LEU A 184 -15.54 -3.09 12.06
C LEU A 184 -15.66 -1.59 12.37
N LEU A 185 -14.73 -0.76 11.88
CA LEU A 185 -14.81 0.69 12.01
C LEU A 185 -15.98 1.26 11.19
N ALA A 186 -16.20 0.75 9.98
CA ALA A 186 -17.31 1.16 9.13
C ALA A 186 -18.68 0.80 9.76
N GLU A 187 -18.78 -0.40 10.34
CA GLU A 187 -19.95 -0.86 11.09
C GLU A 187 -20.22 0.04 12.31
N GLU A 188 -19.17 0.40 13.06
CA GLU A 188 -19.30 1.31 14.21
C GLU A 188 -19.80 2.70 13.78
N VAL A 189 -19.27 3.26 12.69
CA VAL A 189 -19.76 4.53 12.13
C VAL A 189 -21.23 4.46 11.74
N SER A 190 -21.67 3.34 11.16
CA SER A 190 -23.07 3.16 10.74
C SER A 190 -24.08 3.19 11.89
N GLY A 191 -23.61 2.98 13.13
CA GLY A 191 -24.43 3.08 14.34
C GLY A 191 -24.78 4.51 14.76
N PHE A 192 -24.16 5.54 14.16
CA PHE A 192 -24.39 6.94 14.51
C PHE A 192 -25.23 7.67 13.46
N SER A 193 -26.45 8.07 13.82
CA SER A 193 -27.35 8.85 12.93
C SER A 193 -26.88 10.29 12.67
N SER A 194 -25.92 10.79 13.46
CA SER A 194 -25.28 12.10 13.25
C SER A 194 -24.21 12.07 12.16
N ILE A 195 -23.80 10.91 11.68
CA ILE A 195 -22.77 10.78 10.65
C ILE A 195 -23.43 10.37 9.33
N GLU A 196 -23.50 11.32 8.40
CA GLU A 196 -23.91 11.03 7.03
C GLU A 196 -22.71 10.55 6.22
N VAL A 197 -22.87 9.44 5.49
CA VAL A 197 -21.80 8.84 4.69
C VAL A 197 -22.14 8.93 3.21
N TRP A 198 -21.26 9.53 2.42
CA TRP A 198 -21.31 9.52 0.97
C TRP A 198 -20.16 8.70 0.39
N LEU A 199 -20.50 7.54 -0.18
CA LEU A 199 -19.59 6.73 -0.98
C LEU A 199 -19.58 7.22 -2.44
N ASN A 200 -18.64 6.73 -3.24
CA ASN A 200 -18.44 7.16 -4.63
C ASN A 200 -18.42 8.69 -4.78
N SER A 201 -17.80 9.37 -3.82
CA SER A 201 -17.87 10.82 -3.64
C SER A 201 -16.49 11.41 -3.57
N THR A 202 -16.05 12.02 -4.68
CA THR A 202 -14.70 12.59 -4.78
C THR A 202 -14.73 14.08 -4.52
N ALA A 203 -13.98 14.56 -3.52
CA ALA A 203 -13.69 15.98 -3.36
C ALA A 203 -12.76 16.45 -4.49
N VAL A 204 -13.14 17.51 -5.17
CA VAL A 204 -12.49 17.95 -6.42
C VAL A 204 -11.61 19.17 -6.21
N PHE A 205 -11.99 20.04 -5.28
CA PHE A 205 -11.29 21.25 -4.88
C PHE A 205 -11.93 21.92 -3.65
N VAL A 206 -11.17 22.72 -2.91
CA VAL A 206 -11.67 23.65 -1.88
C VAL A 206 -11.54 25.08 -2.42
N PHE A 207 -12.66 25.75 -2.63
CA PHE A 207 -12.72 27.07 -3.27
C PHE A 207 -12.59 28.21 -2.27
N SER A 208 -12.10 29.36 -2.75
CA SER A 208 -11.86 30.57 -1.95
C SER A 208 -13.13 31.19 -1.35
N ASP A 209 -14.31 30.85 -1.88
CA ASP A 209 -15.62 31.25 -1.32
C ASP A 209 -16.11 30.31 -0.20
N ARG A 210 -15.19 29.52 0.37
CA ARG A 210 -15.40 28.58 1.49
C ARG A 210 -16.32 27.41 1.17
N LYS A 211 -16.27 26.94 -0.08
CA LYS A 211 -17.06 25.80 -0.56
C LYS A 211 -16.17 24.68 -1.04
N VAL A 212 -16.68 23.46 -0.97
CA VAL A 212 -16.01 22.25 -1.47
C VAL A 212 -16.84 21.66 -2.60
N GLY A 213 -16.20 21.49 -3.76
CA GLY A 213 -16.82 20.76 -4.87
C GLY A 213 -16.68 19.26 -4.66
N ILE A 214 -17.78 18.53 -4.81
CA ILE A 214 -17.82 17.08 -4.63
C ILE A 214 -18.56 16.46 -5.81
N LEU A 215 -17.97 15.42 -6.41
CA LEU A 215 -18.64 14.60 -7.42
C LEU A 215 -19.18 13.34 -6.73
N LYS A 216 -20.46 13.35 -6.35
CA LYS A 216 -21.17 12.23 -5.69
C LYS A 216 -21.91 11.40 -6.73
N ASP A 217 -21.57 10.12 -6.87
CA ASP A 217 -22.20 9.21 -7.83
C ASP A 217 -22.23 9.80 -9.26
N GLY A 218 -21.19 10.53 -9.62
CA GLY A 218 -21.09 11.21 -10.92
C GLY A 218 -21.94 12.48 -11.08
N VAL A 219 -22.54 13.01 -9.99
CA VAL A 219 -23.31 14.27 -9.95
C VAL A 219 -22.51 15.32 -9.16
N TYR A 220 -22.33 16.49 -9.75
CA TYR A 220 -21.59 17.58 -9.10
C TYR A 220 -22.44 18.29 -8.06
N LYS A 221 -21.88 18.44 -6.85
CA LYS A 221 -22.51 19.08 -5.70
C LYS A 221 -21.54 20.07 -5.07
N ILE A 222 -22.08 21.05 -4.36
CA ILE A 222 -21.32 22.05 -3.63
C ILE A 222 -21.67 21.95 -2.15
N VAL A 223 -20.66 21.76 -1.30
CA VAL A 223 -20.83 21.67 0.16
C VAL A 223 -20.17 22.89 0.83
N SER A 224 -20.89 23.53 1.74
CA SER A 224 -20.40 24.62 2.60
C SER A 224 -20.14 24.08 4.02
N PRO A 225 -18.91 23.65 4.34
CA PRO A 225 -18.58 23.18 5.68
C PRO A 225 -18.27 24.33 6.64
N LYS A 226 -18.62 24.19 7.92
CA LYS A 226 -18.07 25.08 8.97
C LYS A 226 -16.64 24.72 9.36
N ARG A 227 -16.29 23.44 9.26
CA ARG A 227 -14.94 22.90 9.51
C ARG A 227 -14.66 21.70 8.61
N ILE A 228 -13.41 21.50 8.24
CA ILE A 228 -12.96 20.34 7.45
C ILE A 228 -12.03 19.47 8.30
N LEU A 229 -12.14 18.15 8.14
CA LEU A 229 -11.08 17.20 8.52
C LEU A 229 -10.51 16.58 7.24
N ASN A 230 -9.24 16.83 6.95
CA ASN A 230 -8.53 16.16 5.88
C ASN A 230 -7.96 14.82 6.38
N ALA A 231 -8.58 13.72 5.93
CA ALA A 231 -8.15 12.35 6.15
C ALA A 231 -7.96 11.61 4.80
N ALA A 232 -7.62 12.35 3.73
CA ALA A 232 -7.52 11.83 2.36
C ALA A 232 -6.34 10.88 2.12
N GLY A 233 -5.47 10.72 3.12
CA GLY A 233 -4.32 9.81 3.09
C GLY A 233 -3.14 10.36 2.29
N ALA A 234 -2.41 9.47 1.63
CA ALA A 234 -1.22 9.78 0.85
C ALA A 234 -1.19 9.04 -0.50
N ARG A 235 -0.30 9.48 -1.38
CA ARG A 235 0.00 8.86 -2.68
C ARG A 235 1.41 8.32 -2.71
N GLU A 236 1.66 7.37 -3.60
CA GLU A 236 2.96 6.71 -3.72
C GLU A 236 3.99 7.59 -4.42
N LYS A 237 5.21 7.59 -3.89
CA LYS A 237 6.37 8.14 -4.59
C LYS A 237 6.88 7.14 -5.63
N PHE A 238 7.48 7.67 -6.69
CA PHE A 238 8.08 6.89 -7.77
C PHE A 238 9.55 7.25 -7.94
N LEU A 239 10.30 6.32 -8.53
CA LEU A 239 11.72 6.48 -8.82
C LEU A 239 11.97 6.82 -10.29
N ARG A 240 13.09 7.52 -10.51
CA ARG A 240 13.71 7.70 -11.82
C ARG A 240 14.74 6.60 -12.03
N PHE A 241 14.58 5.83 -13.09
CA PHE A 241 15.57 4.86 -13.55
C PHE A 241 15.36 4.61 -15.05
N PRO A 242 16.42 4.29 -15.82
CA PRO A 242 16.27 3.86 -17.21
C PRO A 242 15.27 2.70 -17.33
N GLY A 243 14.30 2.84 -18.24
CA GLY A 243 13.22 1.86 -18.43
C GLY A 243 12.00 2.04 -17.51
N ASN A 244 11.94 3.08 -16.67
CA ASN A 244 10.77 3.36 -15.82
C ASN A 244 9.47 3.70 -16.58
N ASN A 245 9.55 3.83 -17.91
CA ASN A 245 8.43 4.03 -18.79
C ASN A 245 7.70 2.74 -19.20
N LEU A 246 8.36 1.57 -19.09
CA LEU A 246 7.83 0.27 -19.48
C LEU A 246 6.48 -0.06 -18.83
N ALA A 247 5.68 -0.90 -19.48
CA ALA A 247 4.49 -1.49 -18.86
C ALA A 247 4.89 -2.44 -17.73
N ARG A 248 3.93 -2.77 -16.84
CA ARG A 248 4.14 -3.65 -15.67
C ARG A 248 5.11 -3.11 -14.60
N ILE A 249 5.17 -1.79 -14.52
CA ILE A 249 5.75 -1.05 -13.38
C ILE A 249 4.62 -0.29 -12.71
N TYR A 250 4.29 -0.63 -11.48
CA TYR A 250 3.22 0.01 -10.72
C TYR A 250 3.52 0.06 -9.22
N GLY A 251 2.80 0.92 -8.50
CA GLY A 251 2.94 1.07 -7.05
C GLY A 251 2.35 -0.10 -6.27
N ALA A 252 2.74 -0.22 -5.00
CA ALA A 252 2.20 -1.17 -4.05
C ALA A 252 0.67 -1.08 -3.90
N GLY A 253 0.11 0.12 -3.88
CA GLY A 253 -1.33 0.36 -3.78
C GLY A 253 -2.09 -0.21 -4.98
N ALA A 254 -1.53 -0.08 -6.19
CA ALA A 254 -2.08 -0.68 -7.40
C ALA A 254 -2.05 -2.21 -7.34
N PHE A 255 -0.90 -2.76 -6.94
CA PHE A 255 -0.71 -4.20 -6.78
C PHE A 255 -1.70 -4.80 -5.76
N GLN A 256 -1.78 -4.22 -4.56
CA GLN A 256 -2.68 -4.69 -3.52
C GLN A 256 -4.15 -4.53 -3.90
N THR A 257 -4.50 -3.50 -4.67
CA THR A 257 -5.86 -3.34 -5.22
C THR A 257 -6.22 -4.52 -6.12
N LEU A 258 -5.34 -4.86 -7.07
CA LEU A 258 -5.57 -5.96 -7.99
C LEU A 258 -5.63 -7.31 -7.27
N VAL A 259 -4.68 -7.58 -6.38
CA VAL A 259 -4.55 -8.89 -5.73
C VAL A 259 -5.58 -9.10 -4.62
N ASN A 260 -5.81 -8.10 -3.77
CA ASN A 260 -6.60 -8.29 -2.54
C ASN A 260 -8.04 -7.77 -2.65
N ARG A 261 -8.32 -6.76 -3.48
CA ARG A 261 -9.70 -6.29 -3.69
C ARG A 261 -10.32 -6.95 -4.91
N ASP A 262 -9.59 -6.94 -6.04
CA ASP A 262 -10.13 -7.41 -7.32
C ASP A 262 -9.91 -8.92 -7.53
N LEU A 263 -9.07 -9.56 -6.71
CA LEU A 263 -8.74 -10.99 -6.78
C LEU A 263 -8.17 -11.39 -8.16
N VAL A 264 -7.25 -10.58 -8.67
CA VAL A 264 -6.55 -10.78 -9.95
C VAL A 264 -5.04 -10.78 -9.71
N ARG A 265 -4.32 -11.76 -10.26
CA ARG A 265 -2.85 -11.81 -10.27
C ARG A 265 -2.31 -10.96 -11.43
N PRO A 266 -1.68 -9.81 -11.18
CA PRO A 266 -1.18 -8.97 -12.27
C PRO A 266 0.22 -9.36 -12.74
N THR A 267 0.81 -10.38 -12.11
CA THR A 267 2.19 -10.80 -12.33
C THR A 267 2.34 -12.27 -11.95
N LYS A 268 3.32 -12.93 -12.58
CA LYS A 268 3.79 -14.24 -12.15
C LYS A 268 5.06 -14.11 -11.31
N ARG A 269 5.94 -13.15 -11.64
CA ARG A 269 7.27 -12.96 -11.05
C ARG A 269 7.50 -11.49 -10.69
N LEU A 270 7.39 -11.19 -9.41
CA LEU A 270 7.46 -9.84 -8.87
C LEU A 270 8.85 -9.53 -8.31
N PHE A 271 9.41 -8.38 -8.70
CA PHE A 271 10.58 -7.79 -8.02
C PHE A 271 10.17 -6.50 -7.31
N ILE A 272 10.63 -6.29 -6.07
CA ILE A 272 10.17 -5.19 -5.21
C ILE A 272 11.30 -4.19 -4.95
N ILE A 273 11.00 -2.90 -5.10
CA ILE A 273 11.91 -1.79 -4.77
C ILE A 273 11.38 -1.06 -3.53
N GLY A 274 12.15 -1.09 -2.45
CA GLY A 274 11.85 -0.45 -1.16
C GLY A 274 11.57 -1.47 -0.05
N GLY A 275 12.32 -1.38 1.05
CA GLY A 275 12.24 -2.23 2.23
C GLY A 275 11.49 -1.59 3.42
N GLY A 276 10.62 -0.62 3.14
CA GLY A 276 9.62 -0.15 4.12
C GLY A 276 8.50 -1.17 4.33
N ASN A 277 7.66 -0.97 5.35
CA ASN A 277 6.52 -1.87 5.65
C ASN A 277 5.67 -2.15 4.41
N VAL A 278 5.37 -1.13 3.60
CA VAL A 278 4.60 -1.26 2.35
C VAL A 278 5.21 -2.30 1.39
N GLY A 279 6.52 -2.24 1.13
CA GLY A 279 7.20 -3.17 0.22
C GLY A 279 7.26 -4.59 0.78
N LEU A 280 7.61 -4.73 2.07
CA LEU A 280 7.69 -6.02 2.76
C LEU A 280 6.32 -6.73 2.82
N ILE A 281 5.26 -5.97 3.13
CA ILE A 281 3.89 -6.49 3.17
C ILE A 281 3.39 -6.82 1.77
N ALA A 282 3.72 -6.04 0.75
CA ALA A 282 3.38 -6.35 -0.63
C ALA A 282 4.00 -7.68 -1.08
N GLY A 283 5.27 -7.95 -0.71
CA GLY A 283 5.91 -9.25 -0.93
C GLY A 283 5.17 -10.39 -0.24
N TYR A 284 4.74 -10.19 1.00
CA TYR A 284 3.95 -11.19 1.71
C TYR A 284 2.57 -11.45 1.07
N HIS A 285 1.88 -10.39 0.61
CA HIS A 285 0.62 -10.53 -0.12
C HIS A 285 0.82 -11.25 -1.48
N ALA A 286 1.94 -11.01 -2.15
CA ALA A 286 2.29 -11.73 -3.38
C ALA A 286 2.41 -13.23 -3.13
N LEU A 287 3.13 -13.63 -2.08
CA LEU A 287 3.23 -15.04 -1.69
C LEU A 287 1.86 -15.64 -1.37
N GLN A 288 1.01 -14.94 -0.61
CA GLN A 288 -0.38 -15.39 -0.30
C GLN A 288 -1.25 -15.56 -1.55
N ALA A 289 -0.98 -14.79 -2.60
CA ALA A 289 -1.68 -14.88 -3.88
C ALA A 289 -1.09 -15.93 -4.84
N GLY A 290 -0.01 -16.61 -4.47
CA GLY A 290 0.68 -17.56 -5.35
C GLY A 290 1.51 -16.90 -6.44
N ILE A 291 2.06 -15.73 -6.16
CA ILE A 291 2.97 -14.99 -7.04
C ILE A 291 4.39 -15.21 -6.53
N GLU A 292 5.32 -15.52 -7.43
CA GLU A 292 6.74 -15.65 -7.11
C GLU A 292 7.34 -14.28 -6.79
N VAL A 293 8.05 -14.17 -5.66
CA VAL A 293 8.75 -12.94 -5.27
C VAL A 293 10.24 -13.16 -5.49
N VAL A 294 10.75 -12.61 -6.59
CA VAL A 294 12.12 -12.81 -7.09
C VAL A 294 13.15 -12.18 -6.16
N GLY A 295 12.80 -11.08 -5.50
CA GLY A 295 13.66 -10.40 -4.55
C GLY A 295 13.15 -9.02 -4.19
N LEU A 296 13.80 -8.42 -3.20
CA LEU A 296 13.56 -7.06 -2.75
C LEU A 296 14.88 -6.31 -2.57
N VAL A 297 14.91 -5.04 -2.96
CA VAL A 297 16.04 -4.14 -2.66
C VAL A 297 15.64 -3.03 -1.70
N GLU A 298 16.56 -2.65 -0.82
CA GLU A 298 16.49 -1.48 0.05
C GLU A 298 17.76 -0.65 -0.14
N ALA A 299 17.57 0.66 -0.37
CA ALA A 299 18.66 1.58 -0.59
C ALA A 299 19.48 1.81 0.69
N MET A 300 18.82 1.79 1.85
CA MET A 300 19.46 1.90 3.15
C MET A 300 20.21 0.62 3.55
N PRO A 301 21.18 0.69 4.48
CA PRO A 301 21.89 -0.50 4.99
C PRO A 301 21.00 -1.52 5.71
N VAL A 302 19.82 -1.08 6.16
CA VAL A 302 18.79 -1.90 6.82
C VAL A 302 17.42 -1.53 6.27
N CYS A 303 16.48 -2.47 6.28
CA CYS A 303 15.08 -2.19 5.97
C CYS A 303 14.50 -1.13 6.91
N GLY A 304 13.81 -0.14 6.35
CA GLY A 304 13.08 0.85 7.13
C GLY A 304 11.79 0.33 7.76
N GLY A 305 11.25 -0.78 7.24
CA GLY A 305 10.12 -1.49 7.84
C GLY A 305 10.53 -2.34 9.05
N TYR A 306 9.55 -2.88 9.77
CA TYR A 306 9.79 -3.71 10.95
C TYR A 306 10.60 -4.96 10.59
N LYS A 307 11.62 -5.28 11.39
CA LYS A 307 12.50 -6.46 11.21
C LYS A 307 11.68 -7.73 11.06
N VAL A 308 10.64 -7.91 11.88
CA VAL A 308 9.76 -9.07 11.81
C VAL A 308 9.02 -9.23 10.47
N HIS A 309 8.79 -8.14 9.72
CA HIS A 309 8.26 -8.24 8.36
C HIS A 309 9.33 -8.72 7.38
N ALA A 310 10.56 -8.20 7.48
CA ALA A 310 11.69 -8.64 6.68
C ALA A 310 12.02 -10.12 6.96
N ASP A 311 12.16 -10.49 8.23
CA ASP A 311 12.45 -11.87 8.67
C ASP A 311 11.36 -12.83 8.20
N LYS A 312 10.08 -12.44 8.27
CA LYS A 312 8.98 -13.25 7.75
C LYS A 312 9.13 -13.51 6.25
N LEU A 313 9.53 -12.53 5.47
CA LEU A 313 9.69 -12.67 4.02
C LEU A 313 10.93 -13.52 3.68
N MET A 314 12.06 -13.27 4.36
CA MET A 314 13.31 -14.02 4.18
C MET A 314 13.16 -15.50 4.53
N ARG A 315 12.52 -15.81 5.67
CA ARG A 315 12.27 -17.19 6.11
C ARG A 315 11.43 -18.00 5.11
N LEU A 316 10.63 -17.34 4.28
CA LEU A 316 9.83 -17.99 3.23
C LEU A 316 10.59 -18.20 1.91
N GLY A 317 11.85 -17.76 1.80
CA GLY A 317 12.72 -17.98 0.64
C GLY A 317 12.93 -16.75 -0.27
N VAL A 318 12.60 -15.54 0.20
CA VAL A 318 12.75 -14.31 -0.58
C VAL A 318 13.99 -13.52 -0.13
N PRO A 319 14.99 -13.30 -0.99
CA PRO A 319 16.16 -12.52 -0.62
C PRO A 319 15.86 -11.03 -0.54
N ILE A 320 16.50 -10.37 0.42
CA ILE A 320 16.49 -8.92 0.60
C ILE A 320 17.92 -8.40 0.45
N TYR A 321 18.14 -7.47 -0.48
CA TYR A 321 19.42 -6.81 -0.70
C TYR A 321 19.38 -5.39 -0.15
N THR A 322 20.08 -5.13 0.96
CA THR A 322 20.23 -3.80 1.53
C THR A 322 21.45 -3.07 0.95
N SER A 323 21.52 -1.75 1.03
CA SER A 323 22.50 -0.94 0.29
C SER A 323 22.48 -1.21 -1.21
N HIS A 324 21.31 -1.53 -1.77
CA HIS A 324 21.12 -1.79 -3.20
C HIS A 324 19.93 -0.98 -3.73
N SER A 325 19.98 -0.64 -5.01
CA SER A 325 18.83 -0.04 -5.69
C SER A 325 18.73 -0.55 -7.13
N ILE A 326 17.62 -0.19 -7.78
CA ILE A 326 17.42 -0.45 -9.20
C ILE A 326 18.36 0.39 -10.04
N LEU A 327 19.10 -0.27 -10.95
CA LEU A 327 19.90 0.38 -11.97
C LEU A 327 19.06 0.63 -13.22
N CYS A 328 18.33 -0.38 -13.70
CA CYS A 328 17.42 -0.25 -14.84
C CYS A 328 16.35 -1.35 -14.85
N ALA A 329 15.26 -1.07 -15.57
CA ALA A 329 14.30 -2.08 -16.01
C ALA A 329 14.52 -2.40 -17.48
N ASN A 330 14.47 -3.69 -17.81
CA ASN A 330 14.81 -4.21 -19.13
C ASN A 330 13.57 -4.82 -19.81
N GLY A 331 13.49 -4.64 -21.12
CA GLY A 331 12.40 -5.11 -21.98
C GLY A 331 12.10 -4.10 -23.09
N GLU A 332 11.27 -4.53 -24.05
CA GLU A 332 10.84 -3.70 -25.18
C GLU A 332 9.58 -2.89 -24.83
N GLU A 333 8.46 -3.56 -24.56
CA GLU A 333 7.19 -2.91 -24.20
C GLU A 333 6.86 -3.02 -22.70
N ALA A 334 7.21 -4.16 -22.10
CA ALA A 334 6.95 -4.48 -20.69
C ALA A 334 8.23 -4.96 -20.02
N VAL A 335 8.21 -5.02 -18.69
CA VAL A 335 9.32 -5.58 -17.91
C VAL A 335 9.50 -7.07 -18.24
N GLU A 336 10.75 -7.44 -18.54
CA GLU A 336 11.21 -8.83 -18.71
C GLU A 336 12.32 -9.19 -17.72
N SER A 337 13.07 -8.19 -17.25
CA SER A 337 14.02 -8.32 -16.15
C SER A 337 14.33 -6.98 -15.50
N ILE A 338 15.01 -7.04 -14.37
CA ILE A 338 15.54 -5.90 -13.64
C ILE A 338 17.04 -6.07 -13.43
N THR A 339 17.79 -4.99 -13.53
CA THR A 339 19.18 -4.92 -13.04
C THR A 339 19.22 -4.07 -11.78
N ILE A 340 19.81 -4.60 -10.71
CA ILE A 340 20.09 -3.91 -9.46
C ILE A 340 21.59 -3.72 -9.30
N THR A 341 22.00 -2.83 -8.41
CA THR A 341 23.41 -2.54 -8.10
C THR A 341 23.55 -2.15 -6.63
N ALA A 342 24.71 -2.42 -6.04
CA ALA A 342 25.04 -1.87 -4.73
C ALA A 342 25.22 -0.36 -4.85
N ILE A 343 24.91 0.37 -3.79
CA ILE A 343 25.05 1.83 -3.72
C ILE A 343 25.89 2.25 -2.53
N ASP A 344 26.62 3.36 -2.68
CA ASP A 344 27.38 3.97 -1.59
C ASP A 344 26.50 4.83 -0.65
N ASP A 345 27.12 5.42 0.37
CA ASP A 345 26.49 6.32 1.34
C ASP A 345 25.92 7.62 0.72
N LYS A 346 26.26 7.90 -0.54
CA LYS A 346 25.75 9.01 -1.35
C LYS A 346 24.74 8.53 -2.40
N PHE A 347 24.25 7.30 -2.28
CA PHE A 347 23.29 6.66 -3.19
C PHE A 347 23.80 6.57 -4.64
N LYS A 348 25.12 6.51 -4.85
CA LYS A 348 25.70 6.28 -6.17
C LYS A 348 25.92 4.79 -6.40
N ALA A 349 25.56 4.33 -7.60
CA ALA A 349 25.80 2.96 -8.04
C ALA A 349 27.29 2.59 -8.02
N ILE A 350 27.60 1.40 -7.52
CA ILE A 350 28.96 0.84 -7.47
C ILE A 350 29.15 -0.11 -8.66
N THR A 351 29.96 0.31 -9.62
CA THR A 351 30.24 -0.49 -10.83
C THR A 351 30.85 -1.86 -10.50
N GLY A 352 30.40 -2.90 -11.18
CA GLY A 352 30.85 -4.29 -10.99
C GLY A 352 30.06 -5.07 -9.93
N THR A 353 29.04 -4.45 -9.32
CA THR A 353 28.14 -5.08 -8.34
C THR A 353 26.77 -5.42 -8.92
N GLU A 354 26.60 -5.28 -10.23
CA GLU A 354 25.33 -5.42 -10.90
C GLU A 354 24.83 -6.87 -10.86
N LYS A 355 23.52 -7.02 -10.62
CA LYS A 355 22.83 -8.31 -10.68
C LYS A 355 21.56 -8.16 -11.48
N THR A 356 21.30 -9.11 -12.37
CA THR A 356 20.08 -9.10 -13.18
C THR A 356 19.20 -10.30 -12.84
N PHE A 357 17.91 -10.04 -12.71
CA PHE A 357 16.91 -11.04 -12.35
C PHE A 357 15.76 -11.03 -13.36
N THR A 358 15.37 -12.21 -13.83
CA THR A 358 14.18 -12.38 -14.67
C THR A 358 12.92 -12.21 -13.82
N CYS A 359 12.14 -11.18 -14.15
CA CYS A 359 10.88 -10.84 -13.50
C CYS A 359 9.97 -10.18 -14.53
N ASP A 360 8.66 -10.30 -14.35
CA ASP A 360 7.71 -9.78 -15.33
C ASP A 360 6.99 -8.51 -14.85
N THR A 361 7.20 -8.12 -13.59
CA THR A 361 6.70 -6.89 -12.98
C THR A 361 7.71 -6.34 -11.97
N ILE A 362 7.84 -5.01 -11.92
CA ILE A 362 8.53 -4.29 -10.85
C ILE A 362 7.51 -3.51 -10.02
N LEU A 363 7.56 -3.69 -8.70
CA LEU A 363 6.75 -2.96 -7.74
C LEU A 363 7.58 -1.89 -7.06
N ILE A 364 7.08 -0.65 -7.09
CA ILE A 364 7.76 0.50 -6.49
C ILE A 364 7.09 0.86 -5.16
N ALA A 365 7.84 0.76 -4.06
CA ALA A 365 7.38 1.02 -2.69
C ALA A 365 8.38 1.90 -1.92
N VAL A 366 8.75 3.05 -2.50
CA VAL A 366 9.81 3.95 -1.99
C VAL A 366 9.29 5.15 -1.18
N GLY A 367 8.19 4.93 -0.46
CA GLY A 367 7.57 5.93 0.39
C GLY A 367 6.39 6.65 -0.24
N LEU A 368 5.80 7.55 0.56
CA LEU A 368 4.53 8.21 0.26
C LEU A 368 4.67 9.75 0.34
N ASP A 369 3.76 10.44 -0.32
CA ASP A 369 3.57 11.89 -0.31
C ASP A 369 2.14 12.20 0.19
N PRO A 370 1.98 12.94 1.31
CA PRO A 370 0.66 13.29 1.84
C PRO A 370 -0.24 14.01 0.83
N LEU A 371 -1.55 13.75 0.86
CA LEU A 371 -2.55 14.54 0.13
C LEU A 371 -2.88 15.82 0.92
N SER A 372 -1.89 16.72 1.01
CA SER A 372 -2.01 17.96 1.78
C SER A 372 -2.70 19.09 1.00
N GLU A 373 -3.07 18.89 -0.27
CA GLU A 373 -3.63 19.98 -1.08
C GLU A 373 -4.97 20.48 -0.56
N PHE A 374 -5.81 19.60 -0.01
CA PHE A 374 -7.06 20.02 0.65
C PHE A 374 -6.81 20.87 1.89
N THR A 375 -5.76 20.55 2.66
CA THR A 375 -5.34 21.34 3.82
C THR A 375 -4.94 22.75 3.40
N ILE A 376 -4.04 22.84 2.42
CA ILE A 376 -3.50 24.10 1.92
C ILE A 376 -4.61 25.01 1.36
N GLU A 377 -5.52 24.48 0.54
CA GLU A 377 -6.59 25.30 -0.05
C GLU A 377 -7.66 25.71 0.97
N ALA A 378 -7.96 24.88 1.97
CA ALA A 378 -8.89 25.25 3.04
C ALA A 378 -8.32 26.34 3.95
N GLU A 379 -7.04 26.26 4.31
CA GLU A 379 -6.34 27.33 5.04
C GLU A 379 -6.36 28.64 4.25
N ALA A 380 -6.07 28.58 2.94
CA ALA A 380 -6.11 29.75 2.06
C ALA A 380 -7.51 30.36 1.93
N ALA A 381 -8.56 29.53 1.94
CA ALA A 381 -9.96 29.98 1.93
C ALA A 381 -10.44 30.50 3.32
N GLY A 382 -9.66 30.28 4.37
CA GLY A 382 -10.01 30.62 5.75
C GLY A 382 -11.11 29.74 6.33
N ILE A 383 -11.17 28.46 5.92
CA ILE A 383 -12.01 27.44 6.54
C ILE A 383 -11.21 26.80 7.68
N PRO A 384 -11.74 26.73 8.91
CA PRO A 384 -11.12 25.93 9.97
C PRO A 384 -10.88 24.49 9.51
N ILE A 385 -9.66 23.98 9.70
CA ILE A 385 -9.29 22.65 9.23
C ILE A 385 -8.34 21.94 10.19
N ASP A 386 -8.50 20.61 10.27
CA ASP A 386 -7.56 19.68 10.87
C ASP A 386 -7.12 18.64 9.84
N SER A 387 -6.01 17.96 10.09
CA SER A 387 -5.54 16.82 9.28
C SER A 387 -5.27 15.61 10.16
N ALA A 388 -5.50 14.41 9.64
CA ALA A 388 -5.23 13.15 10.33
C ALA A 388 -4.79 12.05 9.37
N GLY A 389 -4.26 10.95 9.92
CA GLY A 389 -3.64 9.86 9.17
C GLY A 389 -2.50 10.32 8.27
N ASP A 390 -2.33 9.64 7.13
CA ASP A 390 -1.25 9.93 6.18
C ASP A 390 -1.37 11.30 5.48
N ALA A 391 -2.51 11.99 5.60
CA ALA A 391 -2.64 13.37 5.14
C ALA A 391 -1.91 14.37 6.07
N LEU A 392 -1.74 14.00 7.35
CA LEU A 392 -0.96 14.75 8.32
C LEU A 392 0.50 14.27 8.34
N GLU A 393 0.70 12.96 8.54
CA GLU A 393 2.02 12.35 8.69
C GLU A 393 2.01 10.89 8.22
N ILE A 394 3.05 10.46 7.52
CA ILE A 394 3.17 9.08 7.04
C ILE A 394 3.56 8.18 8.21
N ALA A 395 2.68 7.28 8.61
CA ALA A 395 2.90 6.37 9.73
C ALA A 395 2.16 5.03 9.54
N GLU A 396 2.24 4.14 10.53
CA GLU A 396 1.44 2.91 10.55
C GLU A 396 -0.06 3.18 10.71
N ALA A 397 -0.90 2.23 10.28
CA ALA A 397 -2.36 2.43 10.34
C ALA A 397 -2.87 2.53 11.79
N SER A 398 -2.17 1.92 12.76
CA SER A 398 -2.45 2.08 14.19
C SER A 398 -2.28 3.53 14.64
N SER A 399 -1.22 4.21 14.18
CA SER A 399 -1.05 5.65 14.36
C SER A 399 -2.16 6.44 13.68
N ALA A 400 -2.54 6.07 12.44
CA ALA A 400 -3.61 6.76 11.71
C ALA A 400 -4.99 6.64 12.39
N MET A 401 -5.33 5.48 12.96
CA MET A 401 -6.57 5.35 13.75
C MET A 401 -6.52 6.24 14.99
N PHE A 402 -5.40 6.21 15.70
CA PHE A 402 -5.26 6.92 16.96
C PHE A 402 -5.21 8.45 16.78
N ASN A 403 -4.49 8.95 15.77
CA ASN A 403 -4.47 10.37 15.46
C ASN A 403 -5.81 10.87 14.90
N GLY A 404 -6.56 10.03 14.19
CA GLY A 404 -7.95 10.30 13.80
C GLY A 404 -8.87 10.47 15.02
N LYS A 405 -8.73 9.60 16.02
CA LYS A 405 -9.45 9.70 17.30
C LYS A 405 -9.16 11.03 18.01
N ILE A 406 -7.88 11.42 18.09
CA ILE A 406 -7.44 12.70 18.65
C ILE A 406 -8.05 13.89 17.88
N ALA A 407 -8.02 13.85 16.54
CA ALA A 407 -8.58 14.90 15.70
C ALA A 407 -10.10 15.04 15.89
N GLY A 408 -10.83 13.92 15.94
CA GLY A 408 -12.27 13.92 16.20
C GLY A 408 -12.64 14.59 17.53
N LEU A 409 -11.92 14.27 18.62
CA LEU A 409 -12.13 14.90 19.92
C LEU A 409 -11.79 16.40 19.93
N LYS A 410 -10.70 16.80 19.26
CA LYS A 410 -10.33 18.22 19.13
C LYS A 410 -11.39 19.01 18.39
N ILE A 411 -11.91 18.47 17.29
CA ILE A 411 -13.01 19.06 16.53
C ILE A 411 -14.26 19.16 17.41
N ALA A 412 -14.62 18.10 18.12
CA ALA A 412 -15.79 18.07 18.98
C ALA A 412 -15.74 19.16 20.06
N SER A 413 -14.62 19.26 20.76
CA SER A 413 -14.40 20.24 21.82
C SER A 413 -14.42 21.68 21.29
N ALA A 414 -13.79 21.91 20.12
CA ALA A 414 -13.79 23.22 19.48
C ALA A 414 -15.20 23.67 19.06
N LEU A 415 -16.05 22.76 18.58
CA LEU A 415 -17.45 23.05 18.24
C LEU A 415 -18.33 23.25 19.48
N ALA A 416 -18.01 22.59 20.59
CA ALA A 416 -18.68 22.80 21.88
C ALA A 416 -18.25 24.11 22.58
N GLY A 417 -17.23 24.82 22.07
CA GLY A 417 -16.70 26.03 22.70
C GLY A 417 -15.96 25.78 24.01
N GLU A 418 -15.49 24.55 24.23
CA GLU A 418 -14.75 24.18 25.43
C GLU A 418 -13.35 24.82 25.41
N THR A 419 -12.92 25.34 26.56
CA THR A 419 -11.59 25.92 26.74
C THR A 419 -10.69 24.92 27.47
N GLY A 420 -9.65 24.42 26.79
CA GLY A 420 -8.69 23.46 27.35
C GLY A 420 -8.22 22.43 26.33
N ASN A 421 -7.34 21.53 26.74
CA ASN A 421 -6.96 20.37 25.92
C ASN A 421 -7.99 19.24 26.19
N PRO A 422 -8.84 18.86 25.22
CA PRO A 422 -9.85 17.82 25.41
C PRO A 422 -9.29 16.40 25.39
N VAL A 423 -8.01 16.25 25.03
CA VAL A 423 -7.35 14.97 24.84
C VAL A 423 -6.43 14.70 26.03
N PRO A 424 -6.56 13.55 26.71
CA PRO A 424 -5.66 13.17 27.81
C PRO A 424 -4.18 13.14 27.37
N ASP A 425 -3.27 13.57 28.24
CA ASP A 425 -1.82 13.60 27.93
C ASP A 425 -1.26 12.21 27.56
N GLU A 426 -1.79 11.16 28.19
CA GLU A 426 -1.43 9.76 27.90
C GLU A 426 -1.71 9.36 26.44
N TRP A 427 -2.71 9.97 25.80
CA TRP A 427 -3.00 9.70 24.39
C TRP A 427 -1.92 10.28 23.49
N TYR A 428 -1.38 11.46 23.79
CA TYR A 428 -0.25 11.98 23.02
C TYR A 428 0.97 11.08 23.18
N ALA A 429 1.28 10.63 24.40
CA ALA A 429 2.37 9.67 24.62
C ALA A 429 2.16 8.36 23.83
N LYS A 430 0.93 7.85 23.79
CA LYS A 430 0.58 6.65 23.00
C LYS A 430 0.69 6.90 21.49
N ALA A 431 0.25 8.05 21.00
CA ALA A 431 0.39 8.43 19.59
C ALA A 431 1.87 8.53 19.19
N GLU A 432 2.71 9.13 20.03
CA GLU A 432 4.16 9.19 19.83
C GLU A 432 4.79 7.79 19.79
N ALA A 433 4.35 6.88 20.66
CA ALA A 433 4.82 5.49 20.64
C ALA A 433 4.38 4.73 19.37
N LEU A 434 3.12 4.87 18.95
CA LEU A 434 2.57 4.20 17.77
C LEU A 434 3.19 4.67 16.45
N LYS A 435 3.67 5.92 16.39
CA LYS A 435 4.35 6.47 15.21
C LYS A 435 5.87 6.31 15.24
N ALA A 436 6.43 5.82 16.35
CA ALA A 436 7.88 5.70 16.50
C ALA A 436 8.48 4.83 15.40
N HIS A 437 9.63 5.26 14.89
CA HIS A 437 10.44 4.40 14.02
C HIS A 437 10.89 3.15 14.78
N PRO A 438 11.19 2.04 14.06
CA PRO A 438 11.67 0.83 14.69
C PRO A 438 12.95 1.11 15.49
N GLY A 439 12.97 0.69 16.75
CA GLY A 439 14.04 0.96 17.69
C GLY A 439 15.17 -0.07 17.63
N ILE A 440 15.83 -0.27 18.77
CA ILE A 440 17.02 -1.11 18.88
C ILE A 440 16.65 -2.59 18.66
N VAL A 441 17.52 -3.31 17.96
CA VAL A 441 17.46 -4.78 17.89
C VAL A 441 18.27 -5.36 19.05
N LYS A 442 17.60 -6.07 19.94
CA LYS A 442 18.18 -6.72 21.12
C LYS A 442 18.59 -8.17 20.80
N GLY A 443 19.39 -8.76 21.68
CA GLY A 443 19.72 -10.19 21.60
C GLY A 443 18.57 -11.08 22.08
N TYR A 444 18.68 -12.38 21.82
CA TYR A 444 17.79 -13.37 22.42
C TYR A 444 17.85 -13.33 23.95
N GLN A 445 16.72 -13.62 24.59
CA GLN A 445 16.69 -13.95 26.01
C GLN A 445 17.46 -15.23 26.26
N ASN A 446 18.23 -15.25 27.35
CA ASN A 446 18.89 -16.46 27.82
C ASN A 446 17.84 -17.47 28.28
N ASN A 447 17.62 -18.51 27.49
CA ASN A 447 16.72 -19.62 27.83
C ASN A 447 17.49 -20.95 27.82
N THR A 448 17.81 -21.44 29.02
CA THR A 448 18.50 -22.72 29.23
C THR A 448 17.56 -23.90 29.45
N ALA A 449 16.23 -23.70 29.44
CA ALA A 449 15.28 -24.77 29.70
C ALA A 449 15.32 -25.83 28.60
N GLU A 450 15.32 -27.11 28.98
CA GLU A 450 15.21 -28.28 28.08
C GLU A 450 14.12 -29.24 28.58
N GLU A 451 13.15 -28.70 29.33
CA GLU A 451 12.02 -29.42 29.87
C GLU A 451 10.72 -28.63 29.69
N GLY A 452 9.59 -29.33 29.71
CA GLY A 452 8.28 -28.71 29.57
C GLY A 452 8.04 -28.14 28.17
N VAL A 453 7.23 -27.08 28.09
CA VAL A 453 6.92 -26.36 26.85
C VAL A 453 7.09 -24.87 27.11
N PHE A 454 7.64 -24.13 26.16
CA PHE A 454 7.85 -22.69 26.27
C PHE A 454 7.94 -22.03 24.89
N PRO A 455 7.62 -20.72 24.79
CA PRO A 455 7.82 -19.97 23.56
C PRO A 455 9.29 -19.56 23.39
N ILE A 456 9.75 -19.55 22.14
CA ILE A 456 10.90 -18.77 21.72
C ILE A 456 10.40 -17.54 20.99
N ILE A 457 10.83 -16.37 21.45
CA ILE A 457 10.42 -15.07 20.92
C ILE A 457 11.53 -14.57 19.99
N HIS A 458 11.26 -14.59 18.69
CA HIS A 458 12.14 -14.06 17.63
C HIS A 458 11.82 -12.57 17.33
N CYS A 459 10.92 -11.94 18.09
CA CYS A 459 10.64 -10.50 18.01
C CYS A 459 11.69 -9.71 18.79
N LEU A 460 12.81 -9.40 18.13
CA LEU A 460 13.99 -8.81 18.77
C LEU A 460 14.09 -7.29 18.63
N GLN A 461 13.23 -6.66 17.84
CA GLN A 461 13.26 -5.21 17.60
C GLN A 461 12.21 -4.50 18.44
N GLU A 462 12.57 -3.35 19.00
CA GLU A 462 11.61 -2.44 19.64
C GLU A 462 10.63 -1.88 18.60
N ILE A 463 9.36 -2.28 18.71
CA ILE A 463 8.25 -1.87 17.84
C ILE A 463 6.99 -1.75 18.69
N PRO A 464 6.05 -0.84 18.35
CA PRO A 464 4.88 -0.61 19.19
C PRO A 464 3.85 -1.74 19.02
N CYS A 465 3.91 -2.80 19.83
CA CYS A 465 3.11 -4.01 19.64
C CYS A 465 2.93 -4.84 20.93
N ASN A 466 1.68 -5.13 21.32
CA ASN A 466 1.37 -5.98 22.48
C ASN A 466 0.42 -7.21 22.29
N PRO A 467 0.01 -7.69 21.09
CA PRO A 467 -0.94 -8.80 20.99
C PRO A 467 -0.52 -10.10 21.72
N CYS A 468 0.78 -10.41 21.72
CA CYS A 468 1.28 -11.64 22.35
C CYS A 468 1.24 -11.62 23.89
N THR A 469 1.32 -10.44 24.50
CA THR A 469 1.21 -10.27 25.96
C THR A 469 -0.26 -10.35 26.37
N THR A 470 -1.15 -9.67 25.64
CA THR A 470 -2.59 -9.64 25.92
C THR A 470 -3.26 -11.01 25.79
N VAL A 471 -2.81 -11.85 24.83
CA VAL A 471 -3.45 -13.15 24.58
C VAL A 471 -3.00 -14.27 25.53
N CYS A 472 -1.94 -14.06 26.31
CA CYS A 472 -1.31 -15.10 27.12
C CYS A 472 -2.18 -15.43 28.35
N PRO A 473 -2.81 -16.62 28.43
CA PRO A 473 -3.76 -16.93 29.51
C PRO A 473 -3.08 -17.11 30.88
N THR A 474 -1.76 -17.29 30.89
CA THR A 474 -0.95 -17.45 32.11
C THR A 474 -0.13 -16.19 32.43
N ASN A 475 -0.34 -15.08 31.71
CA ASN A 475 0.40 -13.82 31.85
C ASN A 475 1.93 -14.01 31.86
N SER A 476 2.41 -15.03 31.13
CA SER A 476 3.82 -15.44 31.12
C SER A 476 4.65 -14.70 30.07
N ILE A 477 3.99 -13.98 29.14
CA ILE A 477 4.62 -13.11 28.16
C ILE A 477 4.29 -11.67 28.54
N ASN A 478 5.30 -10.83 28.74
CA ASN A 478 5.17 -9.41 29.10
C ASN A 478 6.12 -8.58 28.23
N THR A 479 6.01 -7.26 28.18
CA THR A 479 7.07 -6.42 27.59
C THR A 479 8.16 -6.17 28.64
N GLU A 480 9.43 -6.04 28.20
CA GLU A 480 10.60 -5.97 29.09
C GLU A 480 10.48 -4.91 30.20
N ASP A 481 9.92 -3.75 29.88
CA ASP A 481 9.75 -2.62 30.82
C ASP A 481 8.28 -2.19 31.01
N GLY A 482 7.32 -2.96 30.49
CA GLY A 482 5.89 -2.64 30.50
C GLY A 482 5.44 -1.62 29.44
N SER A 483 6.35 -1.00 28.70
CA SER A 483 6.01 -0.09 27.61
C SER A 483 5.54 -0.86 26.36
N LEU A 484 4.85 -0.16 25.46
CA LEU A 484 4.39 -0.72 24.18
C LEU A 484 5.55 -0.96 23.19
N MET A 485 6.65 -0.23 23.34
CA MET A 485 7.83 -0.30 22.45
C MET A 485 8.79 -1.43 22.85
N ALA A 486 8.79 -1.84 24.11
CA ALA A 486 9.72 -2.85 24.58
C ALA A 486 9.44 -4.23 23.98
N VAL A 487 10.53 -4.96 23.73
CA VAL A 487 10.47 -6.32 23.20
C VAL A 487 9.73 -7.25 24.17
N PRO A 488 8.97 -8.23 23.66
CA PRO A 488 8.28 -9.19 24.52
C PRO A 488 9.26 -10.20 25.14
N VAL A 489 9.03 -10.52 26.41
CA VAL A 489 9.82 -11.43 27.24
C VAL A 489 8.97 -12.52 27.84
N TYR A 490 9.54 -13.71 28.00
CA TYR A 490 8.88 -14.87 28.61
C TYR A 490 9.51 -15.21 29.96
N ASN A 491 8.75 -15.05 31.05
CA ASN A 491 9.23 -15.23 32.43
C ASN A 491 8.29 -16.10 33.30
N GLY A 492 7.46 -16.96 32.70
CA GLY A 492 6.42 -17.68 33.44
C GLY A 492 6.29 -19.16 33.08
N SER A 493 5.08 -19.70 33.29
CA SER A 493 4.74 -21.10 33.00
C SER A 493 3.86 -21.19 31.76
N CYS A 494 4.40 -21.71 30.67
CA CYS A 494 3.67 -21.94 29.43
C CYS A 494 2.93 -23.28 29.47
N ILE A 495 1.69 -23.27 28.97
CA ILE A 495 0.83 -24.46 28.83
C ILE A 495 0.76 -25.00 27.40
N GLY A 496 1.49 -24.39 26.45
CA GLY A 496 1.51 -24.80 25.05
C GLY A 496 0.20 -24.55 24.27
N CYS A 497 -0.58 -23.53 24.65
CA CYS A 497 -1.89 -23.26 24.04
C CYS A 497 -1.85 -22.71 22.59
N GLY A 498 -0.70 -22.22 22.11
CA GLY A 498 -0.54 -21.70 20.74
C GLY A 498 -1.19 -20.34 20.45
N LYS A 499 -1.78 -19.66 21.43
CA LYS A 499 -2.45 -18.37 21.21
C LYS A 499 -1.49 -17.25 20.77
N CYS A 500 -0.32 -17.16 21.40
CA CYS A 500 0.71 -16.17 21.04
C CYS A 500 1.23 -16.36 19.61
N LEU A 501 1.33 -17.62 19.16
CA LEU A 501 1.64 -18.01 17.80
C LEU A 501 0.59 -17.43 16.83
N LEU A 502 -0.68 -17.76 17.06
CA LEU A 502 -1.78 -17.42 16.17
C LEU A 502 -2.06 -15.92 16.10
N ILE A 503 -1.81 -15.16 17.16
CA ILE A 503 -2.08 -13.70 17.15
C ILE A 503 -0.92 -12.88 16.60
N CYS A 504 0.31 -13.41 16.56
CA CYS A 504 1.53 -12.64 16.27
C CYS A 504 1.52 -12.05 14.84
N PRO A 505 1.53 -10.72 14.68
CA PRO A 505 1.58 -10.08 13.36
C PRO A 505 2.84 -10.41 12.54
N GLY A 506 3.97 -10.58 13.24
CA GLY A 506 5.27 -10.88 12.64
C GLY A 506 5.57 -12.36 12.42
N LEU A 507 4.69 -13.28 12.86
CA LEU A 507 4.98 -14.72 12.92
C LEU A 507 6.34 -14.99 13.59
N ALA A 508 6.61 -14.27 14.68
CA ALA A 508 7.92 -14.20 15.33
C ALA A 508 7.96 -14.97 16.67
N ILE A 509 7.09 -15.95 16.86
CA ILE A 509 7.05 -16.80 18.06
C ILE A 509 6.93 -18.26 17.62
N THR A 510 7.79 -19.11 18.16
CA THR A 510 7.69 -20.58 18.04
C THR A 510 7.41 -21.19 19.41
N LEU A 511 6.85 -22.40 19.45
CA LEU A 511 6.78 -23.19 20.70
C LEU A 511 7.71 -24.37 20.60
N VAL A 512 8.53 -24.57 21.63
CA VAL A 512 9.39 -25.76 21.79
C VAL A 512 8.81 -26.60 22.93
N ASP A 513 8.53 -27.87 22.66
CA ASP A 513 7.88 -28.80 23.59
C ASP A 513 8.71 -30.08 23.77
N TYR A 514 9.32 -30.21 24.94
CA TYR A 514 10.16 -31.33 25.38
C TYR A 514 9.37 -32.42 26.11
N ARG A 515 8.06 -32.23 26.37
CA ARG A 515 7.28 -33.14 27.24
C ARG A 515 7.13 -34.56 26.70
N LYS A 516 7.21 -34.72 25.37
CA LYS A 516 7.08 -36.03 24.70
C LYS A 516 8.43 -36.68 24.42
N ASP A 517 9.42 -35.88 24.03
CA ASP A 517 10.76 -36.33 23.65
C ASP A 517 11.76 -35.22 23.98
N SER A 518 12.76 -35.54 24.80
CA SER A 518 13.77 -34.57 25.25
C SER A 518 14.92 -34.38 24.25
N GLU A 519 15.16 -35.36 23.37
CA GLU A 519 16.23 -35.29 22.37
C GLU A 519 15.72 -34.75 21.03
N LEU A 520 14.46 -35.06 20.69
CA LEU A 520 13.74 -34.56 19.52
C LEU A 520 12.50 -33.74 19.92
N PRO A 521 12.67 -32.61 20.62
CA PRO A 521 11.54 -31.76 21.01
C PRO A 521 10.71 -31.34 19.80
N THR A 522 9.41 -31.15 20.03
CA THR A 522 8.49 -30.67 19.01
C THR A 522 8.59 -29.16 18.89
N VAL A 523 8.89 -28.65 17.69
CA VAL A 523 8.82 -27.22 17.36
C VAL A 523 7.52 -26.93 16.60
N SER A 524 6.75 -25.95 17.06
CA SER A 524 5.50 -25.50 16.43
C SER A 524 5.67 -24.11 15.80
N LEU A 525 5.29 -24.00 14.54
CA LEU A 525 5.40 -22.82 13.69
C LEU A 525 4.04 -22.43 13.13
N VAL A 526 3.78 -21.13 12.93
CA VAL A 526 2.55 -20.65 12.28
C VAL A 526 2.78 -20.42 10.81
N TYR A 527 1.80 -20.81 10.02
CA TYR A 527 1.80 -20.66 8.58
C TYR A 527 0.48 -20.06 8.08
N GLU A 528 0.56 -19.05 7.20
CA GLU A 528 -0.61 -18.36 6.63
C GLU A 528 -0.56 -18.20 5.10
N VAL A 529 0.38 -18.90 4.44
CA VAL A 529 0.57 -18.85 2.98
C VAL A 529 0.01 -20.13 2.37
N SER A 530 -1.28 -20.41 2.57
CA SER A 530 -1.86 -21.74 2.30
C SER A 530 -2.01 -22.13 0.83
N ASN A 531 -1.51 -21.31 -0.11
CA ASN A 531 -1.39 -21.65 -1.53
C ASN A 531 -0.24 -22.64 -1.81
N HIS A 532 0.68 -22.82 -0.87
CA HIS A 532 1.58 -23.96 -0.85
C HIS A 532 1.11 -24.91 0.27
N GLU A 533 0.49 -26.02 -0.14
CA GLU A 533 -0.14 -26.97 0.77
C GLU A 533 0.93 -27.72 1.58
N ILE A 534 0.77 -27.76 2.90
CA ILE A 534 1.66 -28.49 3.81
C ILE A 534 0.94 -29.73 4.34
N LYS A 535 1.58 -30.89 4.18
CA LYS A 535 1.09 -32.21 4.61
C LYS A 535 2.04 -32.85 5.60
N VAL A 536 1.49 -33.74 6.42
CA VAL A 536 2.31 -34.60 7.28
C VAL A 536 3.18 -35.49 6.39
N GLY A 537 4.47 -35.53 6.68
CA GLY A 537 5.48 -36.24 5.90
C GLY A 537 6.21 -35.39 4.85
N ASP A 538 5.79 -34.15 4.61
CA ASP A 538 6.55 -33.24 3.73
C ASP A 538 7.90 -32.90 4.36
N GLU A 539 8.97 -32.99 3.57
CA GLU A 539 10.34 -32.63 3.96
C GLU A 539 10.58 -31.15 3.64
N LEU A 540 10.70 -30.29 4.66
CA LEU A 540 10.86 -28.85 4.48
C LEU A 540 12.20 -28.36 5.07
N PRO A 541 12.92 -27.44 4.40
CA PRO A 541 14.09 -26.77 4.96
C PRO A 541 13.66 -25.86 6.11
N LEU A 542 14.13 -26.15 7.31
CA LEU A 542 13.97 -25.28 8.47
C LEU A 542 15.09 -24.25 8.53
N VAL A 543 14.75 -23.05 8.96
CA VAL A 543 15.68 -21.92 9.01
C VAL A 543 15.62 -21.17 10.34
N ASP A 544 16.71 -20.47 10.65
CA ASP A 544 16.77 -19.54 11.78
C ASP A 544 16.14 -18.17 11.44
N ILE A 545 16.33 -17.18 12.33
CA ILE A 545 15.76 -15.83 12.16
C ILE A 545 16.34 -15.08 10.96
N ASP A 546 17.59 -15.36 10.58
CA ASP A 546 18.30 -14.72 9.47
C ASP A 546 18.15 -15.54 8.17
N ALA A 547 17.23 -16.51 8.17
CA ALA A 547 16.95 -17.45 7.10
C ALA A 547 18.13 -18.38 6.74
N ALA A 548 19.06 -18.61 7.67
CA ALA A 548 20.10 -19.62 7.49
C ALA A 548 19.54 -21.03 7.67
N GLU A 549 19.96 -21.96 6.82
CA GLU A 549 19.46 -23.34 6.82
C GLU A 549 19.97 -24.12 8.06
N LEU A 550 19.02 -24.71 8.80
CA LEU A 550 19.28 -25.57 9.97
C LEU A 550 19.20 -27.07 9.62
N GLY A 551 18.65 -27.39 8.44
CA GLY A 551 18.46 -28.73 7.91
C GLY A 551 17.04 -28.95 7.39
N THR A 552 16.84 -30.07 6.69
CA THR A 552 15.52 -30.49 6.18
C THR A 552 14.89 -31.51 7.13
N PHE A 553 13.62 -31.29 7.49
CA PHE A 553 12.91 -32.13 8.45
C PHE A 553 11.48 -32.41 7.99
N ALA A 554 10.99 -33.62 8.28
CA ALA A 554 9.62 -34.02 8.01
C ALA A 554 8.61 -33.30 8.92
N VAL A 555 7.51 -32.84 8.33
CA VAL A 555 6.34 -32.35 9.06
C VAL A 555 5.69 -33.49 9.84
N THR A 556 5.61 -33.36 11.16
CA THR A 556 5.04 -34.38 12.06
C THR A 556 3.55 -34.18 12.33
N ALA A 557 3.07 -32.94 12.28
CA ALA A 557 1.64 -32.62 12.41
C ALA A 557 1.29 -31.27 11.79
N VAL A 558 0.07 -31.18 11.23
CA VAL A 558 -0.52 -29.93 10.74
C VAL A 558 -1.86 -29.74 11.43
N GLN A 559 -2.07 -28.58 12.07
CA GLN A 559 -3.32 -28.23 12.73
C GLN A 559 -3.93 -26.97 12.13
N ASN A 560 -5.14 -27.10 11.58
CA ASN A 560 -5.85 -26.01 10.92
C ASN A 560 -6.64 -25.15 11.90
N TYR A 561 -6.50 -23.83 11.79
CA TYR A 561 -7.27 -22.83 12.53
C TYR A 561 -8.05 -21.94 11.56
N ALA A 562 -9.17 -22.47 11.06
CA ALA A 562 -9.97 -21.83 10.00
C ALA A 562 -10.38 -20.38 10.33
N LYS A 563 -10.79 -20.11 11.58
CA LYS A 563 -11.18 -18.75 12.02
C LYS A 563 -10.04 -17.73 11.95
N GLN A 564 -8.80 -18.17 12.13
CA GLN A 564 -7.62 -17.30 12.10
C GLN A 564 -6.98 -17.25 10.70
N HIS A 565 -7.44 -18.07 9.76
CA HIS A 565 -6.81 -18.29 8.46
C HIS A 565 -5.32 -18.65 8.61
N SER A 566 -5.05 -19.62 9.48
CA SER A 566 -3.67 -20.03 9.81
C SER A 566 -3.60 -21.53 10.11
N GLN A 567 -2.40 -22.08 9.98
CA GLN A 567 -2.06 -23.44 10.37
C GLN A 567 -0.94 -23.41 11.41
N ILE A 568 -0.94 -24.38 12.32
CA ILE A 568 0.24 -24.70 13.13
C ILE A 568 0.89 -25.95 12.55
N VAL A 569 2.10 -25.80 12.03
CA VAL A 569 2.94 -26.86 11.47
C VAL A 569 3.96 -27.28 12.52
N ARG A 570 4.15 -28.58 12.70
CA ARG A 570 5.03 -29.14 13.72
C ARG A 570 6.12 -30.00 13.13
N PHE A 571 7.29 -29.93 13.75
CA PHE A 571 8.48 -30.69 13.40
C PHE A 571 9.06 -31.33 14.66
N ALA A 572 9.67 -32.50 14.52
CA ALA A 572 10.54 -33.06 15.56
C ALA A 572 11.98 -32.81 15.11
N VAL A 573 12.76 -32.09 15.92
CA VAL A 573 14.11 -31.63 15.54
C VAL A 573 15.11 -31.88 16.67
N PRO A 574 16.40 -32.07 16.38
CA PRO A 574 17.42 -32.18 17.41
C PRO A 574 17.39 -31.01 18.40
N LYS A 575 17.48 -31.30 19.70
CA LYS A 575 17.42 -30.28 20.76
C LYS A 575 18.40 -29.12 20.59
N GLY A 576 19.55 -29.35 19.95
CA GLY A 576 20.56 -28.32 19.69
C GLY A 576 20.12 -27.21 18.73
N ILE A 577 19.15 -27.49 17.85
CA ILE A 577 18.61 -26.50 16.90
C ILE A 577 17.18 -26.07 17.26
N ALA A 578 16.49 -26.77 18.16
CA ALA A 578 15.08 -26.56 18.45
C ALA A 578 14.71 -25.12 18.82
N LYS A 579 15.61 -24.43 19.52
CA LYS A 579 15.43 -23.02 19.92
C LYS A 579 15.83 -22.01 18.84
N GLN A 580 16.51 -22.45 17.79
CA GLN A 580 16.99 -21.63 16.68
C GLN A 580 15.95 -21.57 15.55
N VAL A 581 15.19 -22.65 15.35
CA VAL A 581 14.14 -22.73 14.33
C VAL A 581 13.17 -21.56 14.47
N ALA A 582 13.12 -20.71 13.45
CA ALA A 582 12.23 -19.55 13.38
C ALA A 582 11.25 -19.64 12.21
N GLY A 583 11.49 -20.50 11.22
CA GLY A 583 10.68 -20.59 10.01
C GLY A 583 11.00 -21.82 9.16
N PHE A 584 10.36 -21.90 8.00
CA PHE A 584 10.65 -22.87 6.96
C PHE A 584 10.44 -22.23 5.58
N VAL A 585 11.21 -22.70 4.61
CA VAL A 585 11.21 -22.17 3.24
C VAL A 585 10.07 -22.79 2.43
N ILE A 586 9.37 -21.97 1.64
CA ILE A 586 8.31 -22.43 0.72
C ILE A 586 8.60 -22.10 -0.75
N GLN A 587 9.54 -21.18 -1.00
CA GLN A 587 9.93 -20.76 -2.34
C GLN A 587 11.32 -21.32 -2.67
N SER A 588 11.44 -21.94 -3.85
CA SER A 588 12.73 -22.44 -4.35
C SER A 588 13.73 -21.29 -4.56
N ALA A 589 15.00 -21.53 -4.23
CA ALA A 589 16.10 -20.59 -4.50
C ALA A 589 16.25 -20.25 -6.00
N GLU A 590 15.79 -21.12 -6.90
CA GLU A 590 15.81 -20.90 -8.35
C GLU A 590 14.95 -19.70 -8.77
N VAL A 591 13.87 -19.40 -8.03
CA VAL A 591 13.02 -18.23 -8.29
C VAL A 591 13.85 -16.94 -8.22
N SER A 592 14.80 -16.91 -7.30
CA SER A 592 15.63 -15.75 -6.96
C SER A 592 17.03 -15.83 -7.55
N ALA A 593 17.28 -16.75 -8.48
CA ALA A 593 18.57 -16.87 -9.16
C ALA A 593 18.79 -15.70 -10.13
N SER A 594 19.93 -15.03 -10.01
CA SER A 594 20.36 -14.03 -10.99
C SER A 594 20.87 -14.72 -12.27
N VAL A 595 20.73 -14.04 -13.41
CA VAL A 595 21.37 -14.48 -14.65
C VAL A 595 22.89 -14.27 -14.58
N ASN A 596 23.65 -15.14 -15.25
CA ASN A 596 25.12 -15.18 -15.17
C ASN A 596 25.81 -13.88 -15.57
N ASN A 597 25.30 -13.18 -16.60
CA ASN A 597 25.83 -11.91 -17.07
C ASN A 597 24.80 -10.83 -16.81
N ALA A 598 25.16 -9.85 -15.98
CA ALA A 598 24.29 -8.71 -15.72
C ALA A 598 24.06 -7.92 -17.02
N ILE A 599 22.82 -7.52 -17.25
CA ILE A 599 22.47 -6.59 -18.33
C ILE A 599 22.88 -5.20 -17.84
N ILE A 600 24.02 -4.74 -18.32
CA ILE A 600 24.46 -3.36 -18.14
C ILE A 600 23.74 -2.53 -19.20
N PRO A 601 22.89 -1.56 -18.82
CA PRO A 601 22.16 -0.78 -19.80
C PRO A 601 23.12 0.06 -20.65
N GLU A 602 22.92 0.09 -21.96
CA GLU A 602 23.45 1.17 -22.82
C GLU A 602 22.79 2.53 -22.47
N ARG A 603 21.65 2.50 -21.77
CA ARG A 603 20.83 3.65 -21.37
C ARG A 603 21.49 4.44 -20.24
N LEU A 604 21.61 5.75 -20.43
CA LEU A 604 22.19 6.68 -19.47
C LEU A 604 21.15 7.09 -18.43
N ALA A 605 21.60 7.56 -17.26
CA ALA A 605 20.73 8.11 -16.22
C ALA A 605 19.81 9.24 -16.72
N ASP A 606 20.21 9.94 -17.79
CA ASP A 606 19.43 11.00 -18.44
C ASP A 606 18.22 10.48 -19.25
N ASP A 607 18.19 9.19 -19.60
CA ASP A 607 17.09 8.55 -20.35
C ASP A 607 15.88 8.21 -19.47
N ALA A 608 16.07 8.21 -18.15
CA ALA A 608 14.97 7.98 -17.21
C ALA A 608 13.86 9.02 -17.40
N MET A 609 12.60 8.60 -17.38
CA MET A 609 11.48 9.52 -17.49
C MET A 609 11.21 10.22 -16.16
N ILE A 610 11.13 11.54 -16.20
CA ILE A 610 10.70 12.37 -15.07
C ILE A 610 9.20 12.63 -15.11
N CYS A 611 8.61 12.81 -16.30
CA CYS A 611 7.16 12.94 -16.47
C CYS A 611 6.66 11.86 -17.42
N LEU A 612 6.04 10.82 -16.86
CA LEU A 612 5.51 9.70 -17.63
C LEU A 612 4.35 10.09 -18.55
N CYS A 613 3.56 11.09 -18.16
CA CYS A 613 2.39 11.55 -18.92
C CYS A 613 2.76 12.34 -20.18
N GLU A 614 3.92 13.00 -20.15
CA GLU A 614 4.37 13.90 -21.21
C GLU A 614 5.70 13.42 -21.83
N ARG A 615 6.17 12.21 -21.47
CA ARG A 615 7.45 11.62 -21.88
C ARG A 615 8.61 12.63 -21.81
N VAL A 616 8.75 13.27 -20.65
CA VAL A 616 9.89 14.17 -20.40
C VAL A 616 10.97 13.37 -19.67
N SER A 617 12.20 13.41 -20.17
CA SER A 617 13.35 12.73 -19.59
C SER A 617 14.06 13.57 -18.51
N VAL A 618 14.91 12.91 -17.73
CA VAL A 618 15.80 13.57 -16.76
C VAL A 618 16.74 14.52 -17.48
N GLY A 619 17.35 14.11 -18.59
CA GLY A 619 18.29 14.95 -19.34
C GLY A 619 17.67 16.27 -19.81
N GLN A 620 16.41 16.23 -20.27
CA GLN A 620 15.69 17.44 -20.68
C GLN A 620 15.55 18.43 -19.53
N VAL A 621 15.10 17.99 -18.35
CA VAL A 621 14.93 18.88 -17.18
C VAL A 621 16.29 19.32 -16.63
N ARG A 622 17.27 18.41 -16.53
CA ARG A 622 18.63 18.70 -16.06
C ARG A 622 19.31 19.78 -16.89
N SER A 623 19.14 19.75 -18.21
CA SER A 623 19.68 20.78 -19.11
C SER A 623 19.14 22.18 -18.78
N LEU A 624 17.86 22.29 -18.46
CA LEU A 624 17.22 23.56 -18.06
C LEU A 624 17.74 24.04 -16.70
N ILE A 625 17.87 23.13 -15.73
CA ILE A 625 18.42 23.46 -14.41
C ILE A 625 19.84 24.02 -14.55
N ARG A 626 20.70 23.36 -15.35
CA ARG A 626 22.07 23.82 -15.63
C ARG A 626 22.13 25.14 -16.39
N SER A 627 21.06 25.52 -17.10
CA SER A 627 20.94 26.85 -17.71
C SER A 627 20.50 27.95 -16.73
N GLY A 628 20.28 27.61 -15.45
CA GLY A 628 19.92 28.54 -14.39
C GLY A 628 18.43 28.57 -14.03
N ILE A 629 17.63 27.62 -14.52
CA ILE A 629 16.18 27.57 -14.25
C ILE A 629 15.90 26.78 -12.97
N SER A 630 15.38 27.45 -11.94
CA SER A 630 14.89 26.85 -10.69
C SER A 630 13.37 26.96 -10.49
N ASP A 631 12.66 27.63 -11.40
CA ASP A 631 11.20 27.78 -11.35
C ASP A 631 10.49 26.58 -11.98
N LEU A 632 9.70 25.86 -11.18
CA LEU A 632 8.94 24.70 -11.65
C LEU A 632 7.90 25.08 -12.73
N ASN A 633 7.36 26.29 -12.70
CA ASN A 633 6.43 26.77 -13.73
C ASN A 633 7.13 27.01 -15.06
N GLN A 634 8.39 27.50 -15.03
CA GLN A 634 9.20 27.67 -16.23
C GLN A 634 9.59 26.31 -16.83
N ILE A 635 10.04 25.37 -16.00
CA ILE A 635 10.31 23.98 -16.43
C ILE A 635 9.05 23.36 -17.05
N LYS A 636 7.90 23.52 -16.39
CA LYS A 636 6.59 23.06 -16.89
C LYS A 636 6.25 23.71 -18.23
N ALA A 637 6.41 25.02 -18.39
CA ALA A 637 6.08 25.72 -19.63
C ALA A 637 6.93 25.26 -20.82
N ILE A 638 8.22 25.01 -20.59
CA ILE A 638 9.16 24.59 -21.65
C ILE A 638 8.98 23.11 -22.00
N THR A 639 8.87 22.24 -21.00
CA THR A 639 8.92 20.78 -21.19
C THR A 639 7.55 20.12 -21.22
N ARG A 640 6.51 20.80 -20.73
CA ARG A 640 5.20 20.26 -20.37
C ARG A 640 5.19 19.32 -19.16
N ALA A 641 6.31 19.06 -18.49
CA ALA A 641 6.34 18.22 -17.29
C ALA A 641 5.38 18.77 -16.22
N GLY A 642 4.37 17.97 -15.87
CA GLY A 642 3.30 18.37 -14.94
C GLY A 642 2.01 18.88 -15.59
N MET A 643 1.97 19.00 -16.93
CA MET A 643 0.74 19.35 -17.69
C MET A 643 -0.10 18.13 -18.09
N GLY A 644 0.39 16.92 -17.84
CA GLY A 644 -0.35 15.70 -18.15
C GLY A 644 -1.53 15.45 -17.20
N PRO A 645 -2.38 14.46 -17.51
CA PRO A 645 -3.59 14.12 -16.74
C PRO A 645 -3.40 13.91 -15.23
N CYS A 646 -2.18 13.57 -14.78
CA CYS A 646 -1.90 13.42 -13.35
C CYS A 646 -1.78 14.75 -12.58
N GLY A 647 -1.68 15.91 -13.25
CA GLY A 647 -1.56 17.21 -12.59
C GLY A 647 -0.27 17.35 -11.76
N ALA A 648 0.85 16.84 -12.28
CA ALA A 648 2.18 16.85 -11.65
C ALA A 648 2.36 16.00 -10.37
N LYS A 649 1.34 15.23 -9.94
CA LYS A 649 1.38 14.41 -8.71
C LYS A 649 2.57 13.47 -8.59
N THR A 650 3.08 12.97 -9.71
CA THR A 650 4.24 12.05 -9.73
C THR A 650 5.54 12.79 -10.01
N CYS A 651 5.56 13.70 -11.00
CA CYS A 651 6.80 14.30 -11.49
C CYS A 651 7.32 15.47 -10.66
N GLU A 652 6.46 16.18 -9.90
CA GLU A 652 6.90 17.36 -9.13
C GLU A 652 7.98 17.01 -8.10
N VAL A 653 7.78 15.94 -7.33
CA VAL A 653 8.75 15.47 -6.33
C VAL A 653 10.06 15.04 -6.99
N MET A 654 9.98 14.39 -8.15
CA MET A 654 11.17 13.95 -8.90
C MET A 654 11.95 15.13 -9.49
N ILE A 655 11.29 16.19 -9.96
CA ILE A 655 11.93 17.43 -10.43
C ILE A 655 12.61 18.15 -9.25
N LYS A 656 11.94 18.27 -8.10
CA LYS A 656 12.53 18.83 -6.88
C LYS A 656 13.76 18.04 -6.42
N GLY A 657 13.73 16.70 -6.53
CA GLY A 657 14.89 15.85 -6.28
C GLY A 657 16.05 16.15 -7.23
N LEU A 658 15.77 16.31 -8.52
CA LEU A 658 16.79 16.64 -9.53
C LEU A 658 17.41 18.03 -9.32
N LEU A 659 16.61 19.04 -8.95
CA LEU A 659 17.11 20.37 -8.56
C LEU A 659 18.12 20.27 -7.40
N ARG A 660 17.82 19.45 -6.39
CA ARG A 660 18.72 19.21 -5.25
C ARG A 660 20.00 18.51 -5.67
N GLU A 661 19.92 17.52 -6.57
CA GLU A 661 21.10 16.82 -7.11
C GLU A 661 22.04 17.76 -7.87
N GLU A 662 21.50 18.76 -8.57
CA GLU A 662 22.27 19.79 -9.25
C GLU A 662 22.69 20.95 -8.32
N GLY A 663 22.46 20.81 -7.00
CA GLY A 663 22.94 21.75 -5.99
C GLY A 663 22.07 22.99 -5.77
N ILE A 664 20.82 23.01 -6.27
CA ILE A 664 19.91 24.15 -6.07
C ILE A 664 19.29 24.09 -4.67
N PRO A 665 19.44 25.14 -3.83
CA PRO A 665 18.80 25.22 -2.53
C PRO A 665 17.27 25.21 -2.64
N VAL A 666 16.60 24.56 -1.68
CA VAL A 666 15.12 24.48 -1.66
C VAL A 666 14.46 25.87 -1.60
N THR A 667 15.12 26.84 -0.95
CA THR A 667 14.67 28.24 -0.85
C THR A 667 14.59 28.95 -2.19
N ASP A 668 15.35 28.49 -3.19
CA ASP A 668 15.49 29.14 -4.49
C ASP A 668 14.56 28.50 -5.53
N VAL A 669 13.83 27.45 -5.13
CA VAL A 669 12.87 26.73 -5.98
C VAL A 669 11.52 27.40 -5.90
N VAL A 670 11.05 27.96 -7.02
CA VAL A 670 9.68 28.48 -7.12
C VAL A 670 8.71 27.32 -7.36
N PRO A 671 7.69 27.11 -6.49
CA PRO A 671 6.79 25.96 -6.60
C PRO A 671 5.79 26.11 -7.76
N ASN A 672 5.23 24.99 -8.21
CA ASN A 672 4.13 25.01 -9.18
C ASN A 672 2.90 25.75 -8.62
N THR A 673 2.29 26.60 -9.43
CA THR A 673 0.95 27.13 -9.12
C THR A 673 -0.07 26.00 -9.16
N LYS A 674 -0.80 25.78 -8.06
CA LYS A 674 -1.94 24.85 -8.00
C LYS A 674 -3.18 25.51 -8.60
N ARG A 675 -3.98 24.71 -9.31
CA ARG A 675 -5.21 25.17 -9.99
C ARG A 675 -6.32 24.14 -9.77
N PRO A 676 -7.58 24.58 -9.65
CA PRO A 676 -8.72 23.66 -9.74
C PRO A 676 -8.72 23.00 -11.13
N LEU A 677 -9.04 21.71 -11.25
CA LEU A 677 -9.41 20.75 -10.21
C LEU A 677 -8.23 19.83 -9.86
N PHE A 678 -8.26 19.19 -8.68
CA PHE A 678 -7.22 18.22 -8.31
C PHE A 678 -7.31 16.90 -9.06
N ILE A 679 -8.47 16.58 -9.63
CA ILE A 679 -8.70 15.38 -10.43
C ILE A 679 -9.43 15.74 -11.71
N GLU A 680 -9.28 14.90 -12.74
CA GLU A 680 -9.98 15.07 -14.00
C GLU A 680 -11.47 14.80 -13.83
N ILE A 681 -12.31 15.68 -14.39
CA ILE A 681 -13.76 15.54 -14.38
C ILE A 681 -14.28 15.84 -15.78
N PRO A 682 -15.19 15.02 -16.33
CA PRO A 682 -15.83 15.33 -17.60
C PRO A 682 -16.57 16.67 -17.55
N LEU A 683 -16.42 17.50 -18.58
CA LEU A 683 -17.09 18.80 -18.67
C LEU A 683 -18.61 18.69 -18.52
N SER A 684 -19.20 17.60 -19.00
CA SER A 684 -20.63 17.29 -18.89
C SER A 684 -21.13 17.19 -17.45
N LYS A 685 -20.26 17.15 -16.44
CA LYS A 685 -20.64 17.13 -15.03
C LYS A 685 -20.86 18.52 -14.44
N PHE A 686 -20.42 19.58 -15.11
CA PHE A 686 -20.65 20.97 -14.71
C PHE A 686 -21.88 21.52 -15.43
N PRO A 687 -22.71 22.36 -14.79
CA PRO A 687 -23.79 23.06 -15.47
C PRO A 687 -23.24 24.07 -16.49
N ASP A 688 -24.03 24.41 -17.52
CA ASP A 688 -23.70 25.45 -18.51
C ASP A 688 -23.77 26.90 -17.98
N GLY A 689 -24.05 27.09 -16.69
CA GLY A 689 -24.18 28.41 -16.08
C GLY A 689 -25.41 29.21 -16.55
N SER A 690 -26.35 28.58 -17.27
CA SER A 690 -27.59 29.22 -17.71
C SER A 690 -28.63 29.36 -16.60
N VAL A 691 -28.49 28.57 -15.53
CA VAL A 691 -29.34 28.62 -14.33
C VAL A 691 -28.60 29.40 -13.25
N LYS A 692 -28.98 30.67 -13.07
CA LYS A 692 -28.48 31.58 -12.03
C LYS A 692 -29.30 31.49 -10.75
#